data_AF-A0A927QY17-F1
#
_entry.id   AF-A0A927QY17-F1
#
_cell.length_a   1.000
_cell.length_b   1.000
_cell.length_c   1.000
_cell.angle_alpha   90.00
_cell.angle_beta   90.00
_cell.angle_gamma   90.00
#
_symmetry.space_group_name_H-M   'P 1'
#
loop_
_entity.id
_entity.type
_entity.pdbx_description
1 polymer ?
#
loop_
_entity_poly.entity_id
_entity_poly.type
_entity_poly.pdbx_seq_one_letter_code
_entity_poly.pdbx_strand_id
1 'polypeptide(L)'
;MSTDQSNVADGTTESTELRGTAGAGTASAGTSADSATTSGIAETPTEAGTAKAAAAPGTTAEASNAEPGTDPDEKPGTDPDRKSDPDKKTEPGEKTAPDETEPGEKDETEPGEKDETEPGEKDETEPGEKDETEPGEKDETEPGEKAETEPGEKAETEPGEKAETEPGEKAGAEAAEKSEKDAGTPAAETGKSAEKEKSSSPEEKKPEEKKDGKAEEKDGTKAESDKPDKPDDPFTAFAPAPELVPGRLRRIGRGIGRRLVHEWTLAGLGGLALAVLMTWPTLRYPRHTLPQDYWDPTLQAWQVAWSGHILLTKPAQLWQSNSFFPENWTFAFSDTLLGYAPAGMIGQGPEAAILRYNILFVLAHALAVVGAYALVRQLGSGRIGAAVAGVGFAYAPWLLSQAGHLHVISNGGIPLALAMLARGHGWSLRHGYRPERRRSGWAFAGWLVAAWQLSLGFGIGLVFAYVLGLIAAVVLLSWLVRRVMRRPRQPFGFRMLLADFWGGAIFAATGALLAIPYFKVAQEHPNARRTAEELHNYSPPPGGFLTSPTESLVWGDLHERARDGLPGLPETTLLPGYVLLALAIAGLFFSIWTVRQRLLLLAALLGSAVLTMGSRFFGGTYTYLPLFEHLPGWDGLRTPGRLMIWTTLVLGVLAAGSVGAFAERARQISAVERVPPRPGPFLRLVTLLPLLLVLVEGLNVTPHPIVPQQPAAMRVSNGPILVLPSDQKTDQHVMLWSTSRFQDIVNGGSGFTPGRLEEVRKVTANFPDSASIDYLRELGVRTVVVLKDRVAGTPLQTTIDLPVDTLGISREDVGETVVYRL
;
A
#
# COMPACT_ATOMS: atom_id res chain seq x y z
N MET A 1 55.96 -40.20 27.51
CA MET A 1 55.71 -40.47 26.08
C MET A 1 55.55 -39.09 25.44
N SER A 2 56.60 -38.40 24.99
CA SER A 2 57.90 -38.89 24.47
C SER A 2 57.69 -39.80 23.26
N THR A 3 58.30 -39.57 22.10
CA THR A 3 59.61 -38.94 21.80
C THR A 3 59.52 -37.96 20.60
N ASP A 4 60.25 -36.84 20.61
CA ASP A 4 61.52 -36.54 19.85
C ASP A 4 61.42 -36.63 18.31
N GLN A 5 62.09 -35.81 17.48
CA GLN A 5 63.12 -34.74 17.64
C GLN A 5 62.99 -33.76 16.42
N SER A 6 63.22 -32.43 16.51
CA SER A 6 64.50 -31.68 16.36
C SER A 6 65.19 -31.79 14.97
N ASN A 7 65.90 -30.79 14.39
CA ASN A 7 66.36 -29.47 14.88
C ASN A 7 66.97 -28.58 13.75
N VAL A 8 67.30 -27.29 14.05
CA VAL A 8 68.45 -26.50 13.50
C VAL A 8 68.49 -26.08 12.00
N ALA A 9 69.08 -24.95 11.54
CA ALA A 9 69.31 -23.59 12.08
C ALA A 9 69.83 -22.60 10.98
N ASP A 10 69.90 -21.31 11.32
CA ASP A 10 70.78 -20.21 10.81
C ASP A 10 71.13 -20.02 9.30
N GLY A 11 70.60 -18.92 8.73
CA GLY A 11 71.36 -17.64 8.57
C GLY A 11 72.42 -17.47 7.46
N THR A 12 72.29 -16.38 6.67
CA THR A 12 73.43 -15.60 6.12
C THR A 12 72.99 -14.22 5.58
N THR A 13 73.96 -13.34 5.30
CA THR A 13 73.81 -11.90 5.00
C THR A 13 73.94 -11.51 3.52
N GLU A 14 73.61 -10.25 3.25
CA GLU A 14 73.90 -9.41 2.06
C GLU A 14 74.96 -9.88 1.05
N SER A 15 74.70 -9.70 -0.26
CA SER A 15 75.62 -8.97 -1.15
C SER A 15 74.93 -8.39 -2.42
N THR A 16 75.51 -7.30 -2.93
CA THR A 16 75.08 -6.48 -4.08
C THR A 16 75.66 -6.97 -5.43
N GLU A 17 75.06 -6.58 -6.57
CA GLU A 17 75.61 -6.31 -7.94
C GLU A 17 74.61 -6.77 -9.06
N LEU A 18 74.51 -6.20 -10.29
CA LEU A 18 74.92 -4.93 -10.91
C LEU A 18 74.15 -4.70 -12.25
N ARG A 19 74.05 -3.42 -12.72
CA ARG A 19 73.63 -2.96 -14.08
C ARG A 19 72.15 -3.24 -14.51
N GLY A 20 71.51 -2.44 -15.38
CA GLY A 20 71.87 -1.08 -15.85
C GLY A 20 71.14 -0.55 -17.12
N THR A 21 70.93 0.78 -17.16
CA THR A 21 70.70 1.69 -18.33
C THR A 21 69.32 1.83 -19.01
N ALA A 22 69.08 3.08 -19.49
CA ALA A 22 67.99 3.63 -20.32
C ALA A 22 66.56 3.75 -19.72
N GLY A 23 65.84 4.89 -19.84
CA GLY A 23 66.26 6.23 -20.29
C GLY A 23 65.10 7.23 -20.51
N ALA A 24 65.25 8.48 -20.00
CA ALA A 24 64.32 9.64 -20.05
C ALA A 24 62.95 9.47 -19.33
N GLY A 25 62.37 10.44 -18.60
CA GLY A 25 62.75 11.84 -18.29
C GLY A 25 61.76 12.87 -18.87
N THR A 26 61.40 14.01 -18.26
CA THR A 26 61.64 14.67 -16.94
C THR A 26 60.49 15.70 -16.75
N ALA A 27 59.81 15.89 -15.62
CA ALA A 27 60.26 16.26 -14.27
C ALA A 27 60.94 17.65 -14.17
N SER A 28 60.34 18.60 -13.44
CA SER A 28 61.09 19.57 -12.61
C SER A 28 60.19 20.26 -11.58
N ALA A 29 60.74 20.54 -10.41
CA ALA A 29 60.22 21.46 -9.40
C ALA A 29 61.29 22.53 -9.11
N GLY A 30 60.96 23.57 -8.33
CA GLY A 30 61.92 24.60 -7.95
C GLY A 30 61.68 25.09 -6.52
N THR A 31 62.75 25.17 -5.73
CA THR A 31 62.73 25.63 -4.34
C THR A 31 63.80 26.68 -4.12
N SER A 32 63.43 27.78 -3.46
CA SER A 32 64.34 28.68 -2.75
C SER A 32 63.57 29.36 -1.61
N ALA A 33 64.28 29.79 -0.58
CA ALA A 33 63.73 30.41 0.63
C ALA A 33 64.56 31.66 0.98
N ASP A 34 64.01 32.60 1.76
CA ASP A 34 64.85 33.48 2.58
C ASP A 34 64.16 34.12 3.81
N SER A 35 65.01 34.47 4.79
CA SER A 35 64.93 35.35 5.99
C SER A 35 63.61 35.85 6.65
N ALA A 36 63.51 35.60 7.97
CA ALA A 36 63.18 36.47 9.13
C ALA A 36 62.28 37.75 8.98
N THR A 37 61.42 38.14 9.96
CA THR A 37 61.79 38.72 11.29
C THR A 37 60.57 38.90 12.24
N THR A 38 60.77 39.09 13.56
CA THR A 38 59.79 39.41 14.65
C THR A 38 59.09 40.79 14.53
N SER A 39 58.04 41.19 15.30
CA SER A 39 57.40 40.71 16.56
C SER A 39 55.84 40.77 16.46
N GLY A 40 54.96 40.62 17.48
CA GLY A 40 55.04 40.36 18.94
C GLY A 40 54.45 41.50 19.80
N ILE A 41 53.52 41.19 20.73
CA ILE A 41 52.75 42.09 21.67
C ILE A 41 51.68 42.95 20.93
N ALA A 42 50.36 43.00 21.17
CA ALA A 42 49.39 42.71 22.26
C ALA A 42 48.91 43.93 23.07
N GLU A 43 47.61 44.29 23.00
CA GLU A 43 46.78 44.86 24.10
C GLU A 43 45.30 45.14 23.71
N THR A 44 44.42 45.12 24.72
CA THR A 44 42.98 45.52 24.77
C THR A 44 42.80 46.40 26.03
N PRO A 45 41.69 47.15 26.31
CA PRO A 45 40.31 47.11 25.77
C PRO A 45 39.85 48.53 25.27
N THR A 46 38.60 49.03 25.23
CA THR A 46 37.41 48.97 26.13
C THR A 46 36.15 49.60 25.46
N GLU A 47 34.94 49.11 25.80
CA GLU A 47 33.59 49.78 25.84
C GLU A 47 33.13 50.79 24.75
N ALA A 48 31.84 51.01 24.41
CA ALA A 48 30.50 50.41 24.64
C ALA A 48 29.57 50.98 23.51
N GLY A 49 28.29 50.65 23.27
CA GLY A 49 27.28 49.87 23.97
C GLY A 49 25.90 49.95 23.27
N THR A 50 25.07 48.93 23.48
CA THR A 50 23.59 48.85 23.41
C THR A 50 22.73 49.79 22.51
N ALA A 51 22.23 49.21 21.41
CA ALA A 51 20.81 48.83 21.21
C ALA A 51 19.63 49.86 21.05
N LYS A 52 19.00 49.78 19.85
CA LYS A 52 17.54 49.53 19.59
C LYS A 52 16.52 50.69 19.52
N ALA A 53 15.52 50.48 18.64
CA ALA A 53 14.14 51.03 18.60
C ALA A 53 13.81 52.33 17.80
N ALA A 54 13.48 52.12 16.51
CA ALA A 54 12.22 52.48 15.83
C ALA A 54 11.45 53.81 16.12
N ALA A 55 11.17 54.56 15.05
CA ALA A 55 9.86 55.20 14.80
C ALA A 55 9.66 55.55 13.30
N ALA A 56 8.41 55.47 12.82
CA ALA A 56 7.88 56.14 11.62
C ALA A 56 6.59 56.87 12.05
N PRO A 57 6.08 57.91 11.34
CA PRO A 57 5.06 57.65 10.29
C PRO A 57 4.89 58.73 9.18
N GLY A 58 3.98 58.47 8.23
CA GLY A 58 3.32 59.47 7.34
C GLY A 58 3.58 59.24 5.84
N THR A 59 2.63 59.03 4.90
CA THR A 59 1.31 59.63 4.53
C THR A 59 1.44 61.03 3.90
N THR A 60 0.84 61.38 2.74
CA THR A 60 -0.19 60.72 1.89
C THR A 60 -0.32 61.39 0.50
N ALA A 61 -0.89 60.68 -0.49
CA ALA A 61 -1.49 61.19 -1.76
C ALA A 61 -0.51 61.83 -2.80
N GLU A 62 -0.85 62.02 -4.08
CA GLU A 62 -2.13 61.86 -4.82
C GLU A 62 -1.90 61.34 -6.28
N ALA A 63 -2.94 61.29 -7.13
CA ALA A 63 -2.93 60.73 -8.49
C ALA A 63 -2.52 61.77 -9.58
N SER A 64 -2.45 61.54 -10.91
CA SER A 64 -2.89 60.45 -11.80
C SER A 64 -2.24 60.55 -13.21
N ASN A 65 -2.36 59.48 -14.03
CA ASN A 65 -2.37 59.46 -15.52
C ASN A 65 -1.10 59.78 -16.36
N ALA A 66 -0.66 58.73 -17.06
CA ALA A 66 -0.52 58.63 -18.53
C ALA A 66 0.43 59.53 -19.36
N GLU A 67 1.32 58.82 -20.05
CA GLU A 67 2.17 59.09 -21.23
C GLU A 67 1.44 59.75 -22.46
N PRO A 68 2.14 60.17 -23.56
CA PRO A 68 3.52 59.79 -23.97
C PRO A 68 4.46 60.86 -24.60
N GLY A 69 5.77 60.61 -24.43
CA GLY A 69 6.78 60.54 -25.49
C GLY A 69 7.36 61.81 -26.16
N THR A 70 8.70 61.93 -26.17
CA THR A 70 9.51 62.51 -27.28
C THR A 70 10.99 62.08 -27.18
N ASP A 71 11.57 61.78 -28.33
CA ASP A 71 13.02 61.61 -28.68
C ASP A 71 13.37 62.81 -29.64
N PRO A 72 14.51 62.94 -30.37
CA PRO A 72 15.80 62.22 -30.39
C PRO A 72 17.04 63.20 -30.53
N ASP A 73 18.20 62.70 -31.02
CA ASP A 73 19.13 63.40 -31.95
C ASP A 73 20.17 62.38 -32.53
N GLU A 74 20.82 62.48 -33.70
CA GLU A 74 20.64 63.32 -34.91
C GLU A 74 20.87 62.41 -36.17
N LYS A 75 21.87 62.67 -37.05
CA LYS A 75 22.07 62.06 -38.39
C LYS A 75 23.53 62.23 -38.92
N PRO A 76 23.89 61.95 -40.21
CA PRO A 76 23.18 61.32 -41.36
C PRO A 76 23.68 59.87 -41.62
N GLY A 77 23.70 59.20 -42.79
CA GLY A 77 23.40 59.45 -44.23
C GLY A 77 24.08 58.39 -45.12
N THR A 78 23.82 58.16 -46.42
CA THR A 78 22.78 58.60 -47.38
C THR A 78 22.70 57.62 -48.59
N ASP A 79 21.50 57.25 -49.04
CA ASP A 79 21.00 57.07 -50.43
C ASP A 79 21.78 56.36 -51.59
N PRO A 80 21.08 55.83 -52.65
CA PRO A 80 19.73 55.23 -52.69
C PRO A 80 19.49 54.07 -53.72
N ASP A 81 18.28 53.45 -53.70
CA ASP A 81 17.47 52.91 -54.84
C ASP A 81 18.04 51.78 -55.79
N ARG A 82 17.27 50.95 -56.54
CA ARG A 82 15.80 50.67 -56.65
C ARG A 82 15.54 49.28 -57.31
N LYS A 83 14.28 48.79 -57.26
CA LYS A 83 13.73 47.53 -57.83
C LYS A 83 13.58 47.52 -59.37
N SER A 84 13.63 46.34 -60.02
CA SER A 84 12.57 45.85 -60.95
C SER A 84 12.72 44.39 -61.45
N ASP A 85 11.58 43.77 -61.74
CA ASP A 85 11.29 42.48 -62.42
C ASP A 85 10.51 42.81 -63.74
N PRO A 86 10.11 41.91 -64.67
CA PRO A 86 10.41 40.47 -64.85
C PRO A 86 10.73 40.07 -66.34
N ASP A 87 10.65 38.77 -66.70
CA ASP A 87 9.67 38.19 -67.68
C ASP A 87 10.17 37.00 -68.57
N LYS A 88 9.38 35.90 -68.67
CA LYS A 88 9.35 34.82 -69.73
C LYS A 88 10.55 33.81 -69.85
N LYS A 89 10.42 32.55 -70.38
CA LYS A 89 9.26 31.78 -70.93
C LYS A 89 9.42 30.22 -70.99
N THR A 90 8.30 29.50 -70.78
CA THR A 90 7.82 28.21 -71.40
C THR A 90 8.65 26.92 -71.49
N GLU A 91 8.09 25.87 -70.85
CA GLU A 91 8.01 24.44 -71.25
C GLU A 91 7.16 24.24 -72.55
N PRO A 92 7.09 23.07 -73.23
CA PRO A 92 6.78 21.72 -72.68
C PRO A 92 7.56 20.54 -73.33
N GLY A 93 7.20 19.28 -73.02
CA GLY A 93 7.76 18.06 -73.65
C GLY A 93 6.76 16.91 -73.84
N GLU A 94 7.16 15.88 -74.60
CA GLU A 94 6.50 14.57 -74.72
C GLU A 94 7.53 13.45 -75.07
N LYS A 95 7.10 12.19 -75.12
CA LYS A 95 7.89 10.96 -75.26
C LYS A 95 8.28 10.66 -76.72
N THR A 96 9.44 10.02 -76.93
CA THR A 96 9.56 8.69 -77.58
C THR A 96 11.03 8.23 -77.63
N ALA A 97 11.25 6.93 -77.49
CA ALA A 97 12.47 6.21 -77.90
C ALA A 97 12.27 5.73 -79.38
N PRO A 98 13.24 5.08 -80.09
CA PRO A 98 14.46 4.42 -79.59
C PRO A 98 15.68 4.68 -80.55
N ASP A 99 16.72 3.84 -80.80
CA ASP A 99 17.11 2.48 -80.38
C ASP A 99 18.63 2.22 -80.61
N GLU A 100 19.11 1.00 -80.28
CA GLU A 100 20.23 0.21 -80.87
C GLU A 100 21.65 0.83 -81.09
N THR A 101 22.79 0.14 -80.98
CA THR A 101 23.21 -1.29 -80.77
C THR A 101 24.65 -1.28 -80.14
N GLU A 102 25.30 -2.33 -79.62
CA GLU A 102 25.15 -3.81 -79.60
C GLU A 102 25.42 -4.41 -78.19
N PRO A 103 24.91 -5.62 -77.86
CA PRO A 103 25.23 -6.36 -76.62
C PRO A 103 25.75 -7.81 -76.82
N GLY A 104 26.23 -8.44 -75.73
CA GLY A 104 26.40 -9.90 -75.54
C GLY A 104 26.75 -10.21 -74.08
N GLU A 105 25.89 -10.82 -73.26
CA GLU A 105 25.62 -12.28 -73.12
C GLU A 105 26.91 -13.05 -72.72
N LYS A 106 27.06 -13.66 -71.52
CA LYS A 106 26.30 -14.76 -70.87
C LYS A 106 26.71 -14.92 -69.39
N ASP A 107 26.07 -15.69 -68.49
CA ASP A 107 24.86 -16.55 -68.49
C ASP A 107 24.23 -16.52 -67.05
N GLU A 108 23.00 -16.99 -66.88
CA GLU A 108 22.29 -17.13 -65.58
C GLU A 108 22.55 -18.50 -64.90
N THR A 109 22.25 -18.64 -63.60
CA THR A 109 21.30 -19.65 -63.01
C THR A 109 21.42 -19.85 -61.49
N GLU A 110 20.28 -20.00 -60.80
CA GLU A 110 20.14 -20.98 -59.69
C GLU A 110 19.76 -22.34 -60.30
N PRO A 111 20.16 -23.48 -59.72
CA PRO A 111 19.15 -24.26 -58.98
C PRO A 111 19.69 -25.14 -57.83
N GLY A 112 18.80 -25.68 -56.99
CA GLY A 112 19.05 -26.93 -56.27
C GLY A 112 18.43 -27.04 -54.87
N GLU A 113 17.43 -27.90 -54.72
CA GLU A 113 16.94 -28.40 -53.43
C GLU A 113 16.73 -29.93 -53.56
N LYS A 114 17.01 -30.70 -52.49
CA LYS A 114 16.75 -32.16 -52.33
C LYS A 114 17.60 -33.10 -53.21
N ASP A 115 17.83 -34.38 -52.87
CA ASP A 115 17.37 -35.22 -51.74
C ASP A 115 18.38 -36.35 -51.40
N GLU A 116 18.09 -37.17 -50.36
CA GLU A 116 18.74 -38.48 -50.02
C GLU A 116 20.22 -38.46 -49.50
N THR A 117 20.70 -39.27 -48.54
CA THR A 117 20.21 -40.51 -47.86
C THR A 117 20.49 -40.56 -46.34
N GLU A 118 19.73 -41.40 -45.63
CA GLU A 118 19.95 -42.00 -44.29
C GLU A 118 19.86 -43.56 -44.44
N PRO A 119 20.07 -44.44 -43.44
CA PRO A 119 20.78 -44.34 -42.13
C PRO A 119 21.73 -45.55 -41.82
N GLY A 120 22.38 -45.56 -40.62
CA GLY A 120 23.02 -46.73 -39.99
C GLY A 120 24.55 -46.86 -40.14
N GLU A 121 25.30 -47.65 -39.34
CA GLU A 121 24.97 -48.40 -38.12
C GLU A 121 26.28 -48.81 -37.35
N LYS A 122 26.33 -48.71 -36.00
CA LYS A 122 27.18 -49.50 -35.04
C LYS A 122 28.74 -49.52 -35.18
N ASP A 123 29.59 -50.04 -34.27
CA ASP A 123 29.52 -50.63 -32.90
C ASP A 123 30.50 -49.82 -31.97
N GLU A 124 30.39 -49.64 -30.65
CA GLU A 124 30.29 -50.54 -29.46
C GLU A 124 31.63 -51.09 -28.88
N THR A 125 31.95 -50.71 -27.62
CA THR A 125 32.91 -51.35 -26.65
C THR A 125 34.43 -51.32 -27.00
N GLU A 126 35.43 -51.45 -26.10
CA GLU A 126 35.57 -51.37 -24.61
C GLU A 126 37.05 -50.97 -24.27
N PRO A 127 37.46 -50.65 -23.01
CA PRO A 127 37.58 -51.65 -21.93
C PRO A 127 37.26 -51.17 -20.49
N GLY A 128 36.92 -52.13 -19.63
CA GLY A 128 37.02 -51.97 -18.17
C GLY A 128 37.82 -53.10 -17.53
N GLU A 129 38.52 -52.78 -16.43
CA GLU A 129 38.93 -53.68 -15.33
C GLU A 129 38.99 -52.77 -14.07
N LYS A 130 38.27 -53.06 -12.99
CA LYS A 130 38.56 -54.04 -11.91
C LYS A 130 39.70 -53.58 -11.00
N ASP A 131 39.66 -53.71 -9.67
CA ASP A 131 38.97 -54.63 -8.74
C ASP A 131 38.56 -53.88 -7.44
N GLU A 132 37.94 -54.43 -6.38
CA GLU A 132 36.83 -55.39 -6.16
C GLU A 132 36.58 -55.43 -4.62
N THR A 133 35.31 -55.48 -4.15
CA THR A 133 34.89 -56.10 -2.85
C THR A 133 35.45 -55.49 -1.52
N GLU A 134 34.95 -55.70 -0.29
CA GLU A 134 33.67 -56.10 0.34
C GLU A 134 33.72 -55.67 1.84
N PRO A 135 32.80 -56.02 2.79
CA PRO A 135 31.65 -56.93 2.73
C PRO A 135 30.31 -56.37 3.24
N GLY A 136 29.29 -57.22 3.19
CA GLY A 136 28.09 -57.10 4.03
C GLY A 136 27.68 -58.46 4.62
N GLU A 137 27.36 -58.48 5.91
CA GLU A 137 26.57 -59.51 6.59
C GLU A 137 25.41 -58.77 7.28
N LYS A 138 24.13 -59.02 6.98
CA LYS A 138 23.29 -60.23 7.11
C LYS A 138 22.61 -60.38 8.48
N ASP A 139 21.37 -59.93 8.50
CA ASP A 139 20.16 -60.68 8.91
C ASP A 139 19.91 -61.15 10.37
N GLU A 140 18.60 -61.33 10.62
CA GLU A 140 17.94 -62.15 11.67
C GLU A 140 17.88 -61.69 13.15
N THR A 141 16.78 -60.99 13.45
CA THR A 141 15.80 -61.23 14.55
C THR A 141 16.16 -61.05 16.05
N GLU A 142 15.35 -60.20 16.70
CA GLU A 142 14.78 -60.27 18.08
C GLU A 142 15.61 -60.81 19.28
N PRO A 143 15.60 -60.08 20.42
CA PRO A 143 14.45 -60.22 21.33
C PRO A 143 13.88 -58.92 21.91
N GLY A 144 12.66 -59.02 22.47
CA GLY A 144 11.99 -57.94 23.24
C GLY A 144 12.19 -58.02 24.76
N GLU A 145 11.22 -57.48 25.51
CA GLU A 145 11.27 -57.14 26.95
C GLU A 145 12.23 -55.96 27.27
N LYS A 146 12.00 -55.10 28.29
CA LYS A 146 11.06 -55.12 29.43
C LYS A 146 10.84 -53.70 29.98
N ALA A 147 9.72 -53.46 30.68
CA ALA A 147 9.50 -52.39 31.69
C ALA A 147 9.65 -50.91 31.21
N GLU A 148 8.77 -49.94 31.55
CA GLU A 148 7.80 -49.80 32.64
C GLU A 148 8.35 -50.07 34.05
N THR A 149 9.08 -49.10 34.59
CA THR A 149 9.26 -48.93 36.05
C THR A 149 8.84 -47.53 36.48
N GLU A 150 7.76 -47.46 37.25
CA GLU A 150 7.28 -46.28 37.97
C GLU A 150 8.09 -46.02 39.28
N PRO A 151 7.82 -44.96 40.08
CA PRO A 151 8.76 -44.45 41.07
C PRO A 151 8.69 -45.07 42.48
N GLY A 152 9.76 -44.86 43.25
CA GLY A 152 9.90 -44.98 44.72
C GLY A 152 11.12 -44.16 45.15
N GLU A 153 11.32 -43.73 46.40
CA GLU A 153 10.69 -43.98 47.72
C GLU A 153 10.82 -42.71 48.60
N LYS A 154 10.25 -42.55 49.83
CA LYS A 154 9.01 -43.01 50.50
C LYS A 154 9.02 -42.49 51.96
N ALA A 155 7.90 -41.96 52.47
CA ALA A 155 7.51 -41.81 53.90
C ALA A 155 6.20 -40.98 53.94
N GLU A 156 5.00 -41.56 54.11
CA GLU A 156 4.38 -42.06 55.36
C GLU A 156 4.16 -40.93 56.40
N THR A 157 2.94 -40.65 56.87
CA THR A 157 1.89 -41.59 57.35
C THR A 157 0.42 -41.18 57.06
N GLU A 158 -0.49 -42.15 57.28
CA GLU A 158 -1.94 -42.30 57.03
C GLU A 158 -2.93 -41.49 57.95
N PRO A 159 -4.29 -41.70 57.92
CA PRO A 159 -5.27 -41.92 56.82
C PRO A 159 -6.61 -41.11 56.96
N GLY A 160 -7.56 -41.26 56.02
CA GLY A 160 -8.98 -40.83 56.18
C GLY A 160 -9.94 -41.32 55.07
N GLU A 161 -11.17 -41.76 55.42
CA GLU A 161 -12.08 -42.51 54.52
C GLU A 161 -12.98 -41.70 53.55
N LYS A 162 -13.12 -42.25 52.32
CA LYS A 162 -14.33 -42.52 51.49
C LYS A 162 -15.46 -41.48 51.23
N ALA A 163 -16.08 -41.73 50.07
CA ALA A 163 -17.52 -41.63 49.74
C ALA A 163 -18.01 -40.46 48.84
N GLU A 164 -18.22 -40.85 47.59
CA GLU A 164 -18.96 -40.23 46.49
C GLU A 164 -20.33 -39.62 46.87
N THR A 165 -20.73 -38.48 46.27
CA THR A 165 -21.73 -38.44 45.16
C THR A 165 -22.06 -37.03 44.63
N GLU A 166 -22.68 -37.03 43.44
CA GLU A 166 -23.09 -35.96 42.50
C GLU A 166 -23.99 -34.80 43.04
N PRO A 167 -24.21 -33.71 42.24
CA PRO A 167 -24.59 -32.40 42.75
C PRO A 167 -26.02 -31.90 42.44
N GLY A 168 -26.38 -30.78 43.06
CA GLY A 168 -27.41 -29.82 42.62
C GLY A 168 -27.42 -28.58 43.54
N GLU A 169 -28.07 -27.45 43.29
CA GLU A 169 -28.61 -26.76 42.11
C GLU A 169 -29.29 -25.47 42.67
N LYS A 170 -29.50 -24.41 41.87
CA LYS A 170 -30.41 -23.26 42.12
C LYS A 170 -30.17 -22.27 43.31
N ALA A 171 -29.63 -21.11 42.92
CA ALA A 171 -30.33 -19.79 42.87
C ALA A 171 -30.70 -18.95 44.13
N GLY A 172 -30.54 -17.62 43.97
CA GLY A 172 -31.08 -16.54 44.82
C GLY A 172 -30.13 -16.05 45.94
N ALA A 173 -30.27 -14.84 46.52
CA ALA A 173 -30.89 -13.59 46.03
C ALA A 173 -30.45 -12.40 46.91
N GLU A 174 -30.35 -11.20 46.32
CA GLU A 174 -30.44 -9.82 46.88
C GLU A 174 -29.68 -9.31 48.15
N ALA A 175 -29.29 -8.02 48.03
CA ALA A 175 -29.34 -6.93 49.04
C ALA A 175 -28.17 -6.65 50.02
N ALA A 176 -28.24 -5.42 50.57
CA ALA A 176 -27.47 -4.79 51.66
C ALA A 176 -26.00 -4.36 51.36
N GLU A 177 -25.46 -3.24 51.89
CA GLU A 177 -26.10 -2.09 52.56
C GLU A 177 -25.29 -0.76 52.47
N LYS A 178 -25.72 0.27 53.22
CA LYS A 178 -25.23 1.66 53.29
C LYS A 178 -23.83 1.82 53.93
N SER A 179 -23.26 3.03 53.75
CA SER A 179 -22.77 3.84 54.89
C SER A 179 -22.76 5.35 54.56
N GLU A 180 -23.08 6.21 55.53
CA GLU A 180 -23.31 7.66 55.38
C GLU A 180 -22.18 8.54 55.97
N LYS A 181 -22.12 9.82 55.56
CA LYS A 181 -21.77 11.03 56.35
C LYS A 181 -22.02 12.31 55.51
N ASP A 182 -22.90 13.22 55.96
CA ASP A 182 -22.64 14.43 56.79
C ASP A 182 -21.75 15.49 56.10
N ALA A 183 -22.01 16.82 56.14
CA ALA A 183 -23.18 17.68 56.47
C ALA A 183 -22.83 19.16 56.07
N GLY A 184 -23.72 20.14 55.91
CA GLY A 184 -25.19 20.16 55.80
C GLY A 184 -25.83 21.51 56.22
N THR A 185 -26.85 21.99 55.47
CA THR A 185 -27.85 23.06 55.85
C THR A 185 -27.36 24.53 56.06
N PRO A 186 -28.24 25.57 56.22
CA PRO A 186 -29.70 25.70 55.95
C PRO A 186 -30.19 27.02 55.24
N ALA A 187 -31.53 27.10 55.02
CA ALA A 187 -32.38 28.32 54.86
C ALA A 187 -32.25 29.16 53.56
N ALA A 188 -33.27 29.88 53.04
CA ALA A 188 -34.70 30.09 53.37
C ALA A 188 -35.53 30.12 52.03
N GLU A 189 -36.80 29.69 51.92
CA GLU A 189 -38.06 30.39 52.29
C GLU A 189 -38.23 31.79 51.63
N THR A 190 -39.34 32.23 50.97
CA THR A 190 -40.79 31.86 51.03
C THR A 190 -41.61 32.19 49.74
N GLY A 191 -42.67 31.41 49.42
CA GLY A 191 -43.99 31.88 48.87
C GLY A 191 -44.11 32.51 47.45
N LYS A 192 -45.30 32.90 46.93
CA LYS A 192 -46.72 32.47 47.13
C LYS A 192 -47.68 33.19 46.11
N SER A 193 -48.70 32.50 45.55
CA SER A 193 -49.86 33.06 44.76
C SER A 193 -49.54 33.59 43.33
N ALA A 194 -50.35 33.39 42.26
CA ALA A 194 -51.66 33.99 41.86
C ALA A 194 -51.51 35.44 41.28
N GLU A 195 -52.28 35.95 40.29
CA GLU A 195 -53.53 35.52 39.63
C GLU A 195 -53.78 36.30 38.28
N LYS A 196 -54.53 35.73 37.29
CA LYS A 196 -55.38 36.44 36.25
C LYS A 196 -54.73 37.46 35.24
N GLU A 197 -55.35 37.97 34.16
CA GLU A 197 -56.65 37.78 33.45
C GLU A 197 -56.66 38.24 31.95
N LYS A 198 -57.62 37.72 31.14
CA LYS A 198 -58.31 38.36 29.95
C LYS A 198 -57.51 38.74 28.67
N SER A 199 -58.08 38.86 27.45
CA SER A 199 -59.48 38.69 26.94
C SER A 199 -59.62 38.43 25.41
N SER A 200 -60.42 37.42 25.02
CA SER A 200 -61.45 37.34 23.94
C SER A 200 -61.30 38.09 22.58
N SER A 201 -61.31 37.44 21.39
CA SER A 201 -62.48 36.96 20.56
C SER A 201 -62.71 37.84 19.29
N PRO A 202 -63.56 37.52 18.27
CA PRO A 202 -64.52 36.39 18.10
C PRO A 202 -64.57 35.64 16.72
N GLU A 203 -65.31 34.51 16.72
CA GLU A 203 -66.18 33.92 15.65
C GLU A 203 -65.63 33.42 14.27
N GLU A 204 -66.25 32.45 13.54
CA GLU A 204 -67.57 31.76 13.68
C GLU A 204 -67.61 30.24 13.30
N LYS A 205 -68.83 29.64 13.25
CA LYS A 205 -69.29 28.22 13.34
C LYS A 205 -68.90 27.27 12.16
N LYS A 206 -68.66 25.94 12.31
CA LYS A 206 -69.50 24.74 12.70
C LYS A 206 -70.46 24.24 11.58
N PRO A 207 -71.04 22.99 11.55
CA PRO A 207 -71.16 21.92 12.58
C PRO A 207 -70.63 20.50 12.15
N GLU A 208 -70.09 19.64 13.06
CA GLU A 208 -70.69 18.45 13.74
C GLU A 208 -70.75 17.13 12.92
N GLU A 209 -70.90 15.91 13.45
CA GLU A 209 -71.14 15.34 14.81
C GLU A 209 -70.25 14.05 14.98
N LYS A 210 -70.08 13.31 16.11
CA LYS A 210 -70.55 13.29 17.51
C LYS A 210 -69.48 12.59 18.41
N LYS A 211 -69.88 11.78 19.41
CA LYS A 211 -69.11 10.83 20.25
C LYS A 211 -70.01 9.69 20.74
N ASP A 212 -69.42 8.58 21.21
CA ASP A 212 -69.61 7.93 22.55
C ASP A 212 -69.06 6.47 22.53
N GLY A 213 -68.70 5.81 23.64
CA GLY A 213 -68.51 6.28 25.01
C GLY A 213 -68.39 5.15 26.06
N LYS A 214 -67.50 5.31 27.06
CA LYS A 214 -67.35 4.53 28.32
C LYS A 214 -66.67 3.14 28.26
N ALA A 215 -66.45 2.53 29.44
CA ALA A 215 -65.46 1.48 29.74
C ALA A 215 -65.85 0.57 30.93
N GLU A 216 -65.05 -0.48 31.16
CA GLU A 216 -64.96 -1.38 32.34
C GLU A 216 -66.23 -2.14 32.81
N GLU A 217 -66.19 -3.48 32.82
CA GLU A 217 -65.87 -4.25 34.05
C GLU A 217 -65.52 -5.73 33.74
N LYS A 218 -65.65 -6.66 34.71
CA LYS A 218 -65.11 -8.04 34.72
C LYS A 218 -66.16 -9.15 34.48
N ASP A 219 -65.62 -10.35 34.28
CA ASP A 219 -66.16 -11.67 34.69
C ASP A 219 -67.30 -12.28 33.84
N GLY A 220 -67.51 -13.60 34.00
CA GLY A 220 -68.60 -14.37 33.40
C GLY A 220 -68.17 -15.60 32.58
N THR A 221 -68.18 -16.79 33.20
CA THR A 221 -68.06 -18.08 32.48
C THR A 221 -69.42 -18.73 32.24
N LYS A 222 -69.77 -19.02 30.97
CA LYS A 222 -70.77 -19.99 30.44
C LYS A 222 -70.75 -19.88 28.90
N ALA A 223 -70.78 -20.93 28.07
CA ALA A 223 -71.87 -21.91 27.85
C ALA A 223 -73.18 -21.21 27.43
N GLU A 224 -73.89 -21.55 26.35
CA GLU A 224 -73.84 -22.68 25.41
C GLU A 224 -74.72 -22.33 24.19
N SER A 225 -74.44 -22.85 22.99
CA SER A 225 -75.47 -23.06 21.93
C SER A 225 -74.93 -23.81 20.71
N ASP A 226 -75.56 -24.94 20.38
CA ASP A 226 -75.34 -25.63 19.11
C ASP A 226 -75.86 -24.82 17.92
N LYS A 227 -75.15 -24.91 16.79
CA LYS A 227 -75.73 -24.84 15.45
C LYS A 227 -75.10 -25.94 14.58
N PRO A 228 -75.90 -26.62 13.75
CA PRO A 228 -75.49 -27.88 13.12
C PRO A 228 -74.38 -27.68 12.09
N ASP A 229 -73.52 -28.69 12.00
CA ASP A 229 -72.48 -28.77 10.98
C ASP A 229 -73.09 -28.64 9.58
N LYS A 230 -72.46 -27.83 8.73
CA LYS A 230 -72.56 -28.04 7.28
C LYS A 230 -71.76 -29.30 6.95
N PRO A 231 -72.21 -30.15 6.01
CA PRO A 231 -71.35 -31.19 5.48
C PRO A 231 -70.10 -30.53 4.89
N ASP A 232 -68.92 -31.01 5.31
CA ASP A 232 -67.66 -30.57 4.72
C ASP A 232 -67.69 -30.78 3.21
N ASP A 233 -67.26 -29.75 2.46
CA ASP A 233 -67.13 -29.85 1.02
C ASP A 233 -66.14 -30.99 0.70
N PRO A 234 -66.53 -32.04 -0.06
CA PRO A 234 -65.67 -33.19 -0.30
C PRO A 234 -64.38 -32.85 -1.06
N PHE A 235 -64.28 -31.67 -1.65
CA PHE A 235 -63.04 -31.17 -2.26
C PHE A 235 -62.04 -30.57 -1.25
N THR A 236 -62.41 -30.36 0.01
CA THR A 236 -61.48 -29.95 1.09
C THR A 236 -60.41 -31.00 1.36
N ALA A 237 -60.70 -32.29 1.16
CA ALA A 237 -59.72 -33.37 1.23
C ALA A 237 -58.60 -33.27 0.16
N PHE A 238 -58.81 -32.46 -0.88
CA PHE A 238 -57.84 -32.14 -1.93
C PHE A 238 -57.20 -30.75 -1.76
N ALA A 239 -57.52 -30.02 -0.69
CA ALA A 239 -56.80 -28.80 -0.35
C ALA A 239 -55.32 -29.14 -0.04
N PRO A 240 -54.35 -28.34 -0.52
CA PRO A 240 -52.95 -28.57 -0.20
C PRO A 240 -52.75 -28.48 1.32
N ALA A 241 -52.14 -29.52 1.90
CA ALA A 241 -51.93 -29.61 3.35
C ALA A 241 -51.33 -28.29 3.91
N PRO A 242 -51.91 -27.72 4.97
CA PRO A 242 -51.60 -26.36 5.41
C PRO A 242 -50.10 -26.21 5.65
N GLU A 243 -49.49 -25.17 5.06
CA GLU A 243 -48.04 -24.96 5.18
C GLU A 243 -47.61 -24.97 6.65
N LEU A 244 -46.84 -25.99 7.04
CA LEU A 244 -46.33 -26.13 8.40
C LEU A 244 -45.42 -24.95 8.75
N VAL A 245 -46.02 -23.90 9.30
CA VAL A 245 -45.41 -22.61 9.61
C VAL A 245 -44.14 -22.86 10.42
N PRO A 246 -42.93 -22.67 9.85
CA PRO A 246 -41.73 -23.22 10.46
C PRO A 246 -41.54 -22.67 11.88
N GLY A 247 -41.35 -23.56 12.85
CA GLY A 247 -41.10 -23.18 14.25
C GLY A 247 -39.97 -22.16 14.37
N ARG A 248 -39.98 -21.33 15.42
CA ARG A 248 -39.09 -20.15 15.55
C ARG A 248 -37.61 -20.50 15.26
N LEU A 249 -37.12 -21.61 15.80
CA LEU A 249 -35.78 -22.16 15.54
C LEU A 249 -35.52 -22.47 14.05
N ARG A 250 -36.45 -23.15 13.35
CA ARG A 250 -36.31 -23.47 11.91
C ARG A 250 -36.39 -22.21 11.04
N ARG A 251 -37.10 -21.17 11.49
CA ARG A 251 -37.11 -19.83 10.88
C ARG A 251 -35.76 -19.10 11.06
N ILE A 252 -35.21 -19.13 12.28
CA ILE A 252 -33.89 -18.55 12.61
C ILE A 252 -32.79 -19.26 11.82
N GLY A 253 -32.74 -20.60 11.83
CA GLY A 253 -31.77 -21.40 11.07
C GLY A 253 -31.85 -21.17 9.56
N ARG A 254 -33.06 -21.10 8.97
CA ARG A 254 -33.24 -20.69 7.57
C ARG A 254 -32.78 -19.25 7.31
N GLY A 255 -32.91 -18.35 8.28
CA GLY A 255 -32.40 -16.97 8.21
C GLY A 255 -30.87 -16.90 8.21
N ILE A 256 -30.22 -17.63 9.12
CA ILE A 256 -28.77 -17.74 9.23
C ILE A 256 -28.19 -18.39 7.96
N GLY A 257 -28.73 -19.54 7.54
CA GLY A 257 -28.29 -20.21 6.30
C GLY A 257 -28.43 -19.34 5.06
N ARG A 258 -29.52 -18.56 4.94
CA ARG A 258 -29.69 -17.58 3.85
C ARG A 258 -28.70 -16.41 3.90
N ARG A 259 -28.15 -16.07 5.07
CA ARG A 259 -27.07 -15.08 5.22
C ARG A 259 -25.72 -15.69 4.87
N LEU A 260 -25.39 -16.88 5.39
CA LEU A 260 -24.12 -17.56 5.10
C LEU A 260 -23.96 -17.88 3.60
N VAL A 261 -25.02 -18.33 2.95
CA VAL A 261 -25.07 -18.60 1.49
C VAL A 261 -25.31 -17.30 0.67
N HIS A 262 -25.32 -16.13 1.31
CA HIS A 262 -25.47 -14.87 0.58
C HIS A 262 -24.19 -14.51 -0.18
N GLU A 263 -24.35 -13.97 -1.39
CA GLU A 263 -23.22 -13.77 -2.31
C GLU A 263 -22.09 -12.92 -1.73
N TRP A 264 -22.42 -11.84 -1.00
CA TRP A 264 -21.42 -10.98 -0.38
C TRP A 264 -20.73 -11.62 0.82
N THR A 265 -21.40 -12.53 1.53
CA THR A 265 -20.80 -13.31 2.61
C THR A 265 -19.86 -14.38 2.06
N LEU A 266 -20.24 -15.04 0.97
CA LEU A 266 -19.36 -15.98 0.25
C LEU A 266 -18.17 -15.25 -0.41
N ALA A 267 -18.36 -14.04 -0.96
CA ALA A 267 -17.28 -13.24 -1.52
C ALA A 267 -16.31 -12.74 -0.44
N GLY A 268 -16.82 -12.32 0.74
CA GLY A 268 -15.99 -11.88 1.87
C GLY A 268 -15.20 -13.03 2.49
N LEU A 269 -15.87 -14.14 2.83
CA LEU A 269 -15.20 -15.31 3.42
C LEU A 269 -14.27 -15.99 2.41
N GLY A 270 -14.67 -16.09 1.14
CA GLY A 270 -13.85 -16.61 0.06
C GLY A 270 -12.63 -15.73 -0.22
N GLY A 271 -12.79 -14.41 -0.24
CA GLY A 271 -11.68 -13.46 -0.40
C GLY A 271 -10.70 -13.50 0.77
N LEU A 272 -11.19 -13.66 2.01
CA LEU A 272 -10.34 -13.84 3.19
C LEU A 272 -9.58 -15.17 3.17
N ALA A 273 -10.25 -16.29 2.87
CA ALA A 273 -9.61 -17.59 2.75
C ALA A 273 -8.57 -17.60 1.62
N LEU A 274 -8.89 -16.98 0.48
CA LEU A 274 -7.97 -16.83 -0.65
C LEU A 274 -6.77 -15.97 -0.28
N ALA A 275 -6.96 -14.87 0.46
CA ALA A 275 -5.85 -14.07 0.96
C ALA A 275 -4.93 -14.87 1.88
N VAL A 276 -5.46 -15.64 2.83
CA VAL A 276 -4.64 -16.50 3.71
C VAL A 276 -3.83 -17.53 2.91
N LEU A 277 -4.41 -18.11 1.85
CA LEU A 277 -3.72 -19.08 0.99
C LEU A 277 -2.65 -18.42 0.10
N MET A 278 -2.99 -17.34 -0.61
CA MET A 278 -2.11 -16.64 -1.54
C MET A 278 -1.00 -15.83 -0.86
N THR A 279 -1.10 -15.60 0.45
CA THR A 279 -0.06 -14.95 1.27
C THR A 279 0.65 -15.90 2.23
N TRP A 280 0.38 -17.21 2.16
CA TRP A 280 1.10 -18.17 2.99
C TRP A 280 2.59 -18.18 2.62
N PRO A 281 3.55 -18.17 3.58
CA PRO A 281 3.40 -18.42 5.02
C PRO A 281 3.28 -17.20 5.97
N THR A 282 2.78 -16.01 5.54
CA THR A 282 2.69 -14.80 6.41
C THR A 282 2.07 -15.05 7.79
N LEU A 283 1.06 -15.94 7.90
CA LEU A 283 0.39 -16.25 9.18
C LEU A 283 0.96 -17.48 9.91
N ARG A 284 2.11 -18.04 9.48
CA ARG A 284 2.77 -19.18 10.14
C ARG A 284 3.51 -18.76 11.42
N TYR A 285 4.28 -17.67 11.36
CA TYR A 285 5.03 -17.11 12.50
C TYR A 285 4.75 -15.61 12.67
N PRO A 286 3.48 -15.18 12.80
CA PRO A 286 3.06 -13.80 12.54
C PRO A 286 3.56 -12.76 13.54
N ARG A 287 4.25 -13.15 14.62
CA ARG A 287 4.93 -12.25 15.58
C ARG A 287 6.41 -12.00 15.26
N HIS A 288 7.00 -12.79 14.36
CA HIS A 288 8.46 -12.89 14.20
C HIS A 288 8.94 -12.82 12.75
N THR A 289 8.09 -13.02 11.75
CA THR A 289 8.44 -12.91 10.32
C THR A 289 7.65 -11.81 9.62
N LEU A 290 8.21 -11.18 8.58
CA LEU A 290 7.53 -10.20 7.71
C LEU A 290 7.67 -10.63 6.24
N PRO A 291 6.73 -10.27 5.34
CA PRO A 291 6.77 -10.64 3.92
C PRO A 291 7.79 -9.81 3.12
N GLN A 292 8.42 -10.45 2.14
CA GLN A 292 9.50 -9.96 1.27
C GLN A 292 10.79 -9.70 2.03
N ASP A 293 10.78 -8.78 2.99
CA ASP A 293 11.95 -8.44 3.79
C ASP A 293 11.55 -7.90 5.18
N TYR A 294 12.54 -7.39 5.92
CA TYR A 294 12.35 -6.74 7.21
C TYR A 294 12.81 -5.27 7.22
N TRP A 295 12.90 -4.63 6.05
CA TRP A 295 13.28 -3.23 5.90
C TRP A 295 12.02 -2.33 5.90
N ASP A 296 11.39 -2.13 4.74
CA ASP A 296 10.18 -1.31 4.63
C ASP A 296 8.97 -1.87 5.41
N PRO A 297 8.82 -3.20 5.61
CA PRO A 297 7.82 -3.76 6.52
C PRO A 297 7.98 -3.34 7.99
N THR A 298 9.21 -3.18 8.52
CA THR A 298 9.38 -2.77 9.93
C THR A 298 9.09 -1.29 10.12
N LEU A 299 9.44 -0.45 9.15
CA LEU A 299 8.99 0.95 9.08
C LEU A 299 7.45 1.02 9.13
N GLN A 300 6.75 0.30 8.26
CA GLN A 300 5.29 0.35 8.18
C GLN A 300 4.60 -0.28 9.40
N ALA A 301 5.20 -1.30 10.02
CA ALA A 301 4.75 -1.83 11.31
C ALA A 301 4.88 -0.77 12.43
N TRP A 302 5.97 0.02 12.44
CA TRP A 302 6.10 1.18 13.34
C TRP A 302 5.08 2.29 13.01
N GLN A 303 4.81 2.62 11.75
CA GLN A 303 3.84 3.68 11.39
C GLN A 303 2.42 3.38 11.89
N VAL A 304 1.97 2.13 11.75
CA VAL A 304 0.69 1.67 12.31
C VAL A 304 0.72 1.72 13.84
N ALA A 305 1.81 1.29 14.48
CA ALA A 305 1.93 1.32 15.94
C ALA A 305 2.00 2.75 16.52
N TRP A 306 2.75 3.65 15.88
CA TRP A 306 2.88 5.07 16.23
C TRP A 306 1.53 5.78 16.14
N SER A 307 0.84 5.67 15.00
CA SER A 307 -0.43 6.36 14.78
C SER A 307 -1.51 5.94 15.79
N GLY A 308 -1.55 4.66 16.16
CA GLY A 308 -2.43 4.19 17.24
C GLY A 308 -2.00 4.66 18.63
N HIS A 309 -0.70 4.66 18.94
CA HIS A 309 -0.17 5.18 20.20
C HIS A 309 -0.48 6.68 20.38
N ILE A 310 -0.08 7.51 19.43
CA ILE A 310 -0.13 8.97 19.58
C ILE A 310 -1.57 9.51 19.62
N LEU A 311 -2.51 8.85 18.92
CA LEU A 311 -3.93 9.21 19.00
C LEU A 311 -4.56 8.88 20.36
N LEU A 312 -4.01 7.92 21.12
CA LEU A 312 -4.42 7.62 22.48
C LEU A 312 -3.72 8.49 23.53
N THR A 313 -2.45 8.84 23.33
CA THR A 313 -1.65 9.54 24.35
C THR A 313 -1.62 11.06 24.19
N LYS A 314 -1.41 11.57 22.97
CA LYS A 314 -1.26 13.01 22.68
C LYS A 314 -1.74 13.32 21.24
N PRO A 315 -3.04 13.21 20.90
CA PRO A 315 -3.52 13.33 19.52
C PRO A 315 -3.17 14.66 18.82
N ALA A 316 -2.97 15.75 19.56
CA ALA A 316 -2.49 17.03 19.02
C ALA A 316 -1.05 16.99 18.47
N GLN A 317 -0.26 15.97 18.83
CA GLN A 317 1.12 15.75 18.39
C GLN A 317 1.25 14.65 17.32
N LEU A 318 0.15 14.24 16.67
CA LEU A 318 0.11 13.16 15.66
C LEU A 318 1.29 13.16 14.66
N TRP A 319 1.68 14.34 14.19
CA TRP A 319 2.70 14.52 13.15
C TRP A 319 4.16 14.55 13.67
N GLN A 320 4.35 14.66 14.98
CA GLN A 320 5.65 14.73 15.64
C GLN A 320 6.02 13.33 16.15
N SER A 321 6.65 12.52 15.31
CA SER A 321 7.00 11.14 15.67
C SER A 321 8.21 11.08 16.60
N ASN A 322 8.37 9.97 17.32
CA ASN A 322 9.55 9.71 18.14
C ASN A 322 10.84 9.41 17.34
N SER A 323 10.81 9.51 16.00
CA SER A 323 11.96 9.24 15.11
C SER A 323 12.51 10.53 14.48
N PHE A 324 13.77 10.48 14.02
CA PHE A 324 14.53 11.64 13.53
C PHE A 324 14.70 12.77 14.56
N PHE A 325 14.75 12.47 15.87
CA PHE A 325 14.92 13.50 16.90
C PHE A 325 16.16 14.38 16.64
N PRO A 326 16.08 15.73 16.70
CA PRO A 326 14.96 16.58 17.13
C PRO A 326 14.17 17.24 15.98
N GLU A 327 14.06 16.61 14.81
CA GLU A 327 13.32 17.15 13.66
C GLU A 327 11.80 17.28 13.91
N ASN A 328 11.14 18.11 13.10
CA ASN A 328 9.70 18.34 13.13
C ASN A 328 8.97 17.67 11.96
N TRP A 329 7.66 17.44 12.12
CA TRP A 329 6.74 16.82 11.16
C TRP A 329 7.20 15.43 10.69
N THR A 330 8.02 14.74 11.48
CA THR A 330 8.76 13.53 11.10
C THR A 330 7.85 12.36 10.70
N PHE A 331 6.60 12.33 11.16
CA PHE A 331 5.62 11.33 10.71
C PHE A 331 5.19 11.52 9.24
N ALA A 332 5.29 12.75 8.70
CA ALA A 332 4.97 13.07 7.30
C ALA A 332 6.17 12.90 6.33
N PHE A 333 7.28 12.29 6.77
CA PHE A 333 8.41 11.97 5.89
C PHE A 333 8.14 10.76 4.97
N SER A 334 7.01 10.06 5.15
CA SER A 334 6.52 8.94 4.32
C SER A 334 4.98 8.81 4.43
N ASP A 335 4.37 7.94 3.64
CA ASP A 335 2.94 7.60 3.71
C ASP A 335 2.56 7.07 5.10
N THR A 336 1.61 7.68 5.80
CA THR A 336 1.38 7.48 7.24
C THR A 336 0.61 6.21 7.65
N LEU A 337 -0.05 5.51 6.73
CA LEU A 337 -0.98 4.40 7.04
C LEU A 337 -2.07 4.76 8.09
N LEU A 338 -2.41 6.05 8.23
CA LEU A 338 -3.30 6.57 9.30
C LEU A 338 -4.70 5.91 9.30
N GLY A 339 -5.19 5.46 8.14
CA GLY A 339 -6.41 4.64 8.01
C GLY A 339 -6.38 3.32 8.79
N TYR A 340 -5.21 2.84 9.23
CA TYR A 340 -5.02 1.66 10.08
C TYR A 340 -4.70 1.97 11.55
N ALA A 341 -4.66 3.24 11.97
CA ALA A 341 -4.38 3.62 13.36
C ALA A 341 -5.22 2.87 14.44
N PRO A 342 -6.50 2.50 14.22
CA PRO A 342 -7.25 1.67 15.17
C PRO A 342 -6.66 0.29 15.44
N ALA A 343 -5.87 -0.28 14.52
CA ALA A 343 -5.10 -1.50 14.79
C ALA A 343 -3.92 -1.20 15.72
N GLY A 344 -3.22 -0.07 15.51
CA GLY A 344 -2.13 0.42 16.36
C GLY A 344 -2.52 0.67 17.83
N MET A 345 -3.82 0.82 18.12
CA MET A 345 -4.34 0.97 19.48
C MET A 345 -4.33 -0.36 20.28
N ILE A 346 -4.16 -1.50 19.60
CA ILE A 346 -4.24 -2.84 20.22
C ILE A 346 -2.83 -3.41 20.40
N GLY A 347 -2.37 -3.52 21.64
CA GLY A 347 -1.05 -4.08 21.97
C GLY A 347 0.12 -3.10 21.81
N GLN A 348 1.25 -3.45 22.45
CA GLN A 348 2.46 -2.62 22.52
C GLN A 348 3.71 -3.47 22.24
N GLY A 349 4.80 -2.82 21.84
CA GLY A 349 6.07 -3.50 21.54
C GLY A 349 6.18 -4.12 20.14
N PRO A 350 7.39 -4.54 19.75
CA PRO A 350 7.71 -4.92 18.37
C PRO A 350 6.90 -6.11 17.86
N GLU A 351 6.76 -7.17 18.64
CA GLU A 351 5.98 -8.35 18.24
C GLU A 351 4.50 -8.04 17.99
N ALA A 352 3.92 -7.12 18.75
CA ALA A 352 2.54 -6.67 18.52
C ALA A 352 2.45 -5.82 17.24
N ALA A 353 3.46 -5.00 16.93
CA ALA A 353 3.53 -4.27 15.66
C ALA A 353 3.68 -5.23 14.46
N ILE A 354 4.55 -6.24 14.54
CA ILE A 354 4.71 -7.30 13.51
C ILE A 354 3.40 -8.08 13.31
N LEU A 355 2.75 -8.50 14.41
CA LEU A 355 1.45 -9.20 14.37
C LEU A 355 0.35 -8.37 13.70
N ARG A 356 0.29 -7.07 14.01
CA ARG A 356 -0.66 -6.15 13.37
C ARG A 356 -0.37 -5.97 11.88
N TYR A 357 0.89 -5.78 11.50
CA TYR A 357 1.29 -5.68 10.10
C TYR A 357 0.87 -6.94 9.31
N ASN A 358 1.18 -8.13 9.82
CA ASN A 358 0.86 -9.39 9.15
C ASN A 358 -0.65 -9.63 9.01
N ILE A 359 -1.45 -9.27 10.02
CA ILE A 359 -2.92 -9.33 9.93
C ILE A 359 -3.44 -8.31 8.90
N LEU A 360 -2.94 -7.07 8.92
CA LEU A 360 -3.34 -6.02 7.97
C LEU A 360 -2.95 -6.36 6.53
N PHE A 361 -1.79 -6.97 6.30
CA PHE A 361 -1.32 -7.44 5.00
C PHE A 361 -2.28 -8.45 4.36
N VAL A 362 -2.76 -9.44 5.13
CA VAL A 362 -3.75 -10.42 4.65
C VAL A 362 -5.11 -9.76 4.43
N LEU A 363 -5.53 -8.85 5.32
CA LEU A 363 -6.80 -8.11 5.18
C LEU A 363 -6.78 -7.14 3.99
N ALA A 364 -5.63 -6.56 3.63
CA ALA A 364 -5.46 -5.70 2.45
C ALA A 364 -5.69 -6.49 1.15
N HIS A 365 -5.09 -7.67 1.01
CA HIS A 365 -5.35 -8.58 -0.13
C HIS A 365 -6.83 -9.01 -0.18
N ALA A 366 -7.42 -9.40 0.96
CA ALA A 366 -8.84 -9.75 1.02
C ALA A 366 -9.75 -8.58 0.59
N LEU A 367 -9.42 -7.35 1.00
CA LEU A 367 -10.12 -6.14 0.62
C LEU A 367 -9.93 -5.80 -0.86
N ALA A 368 -8.75 -6.04 -1.45
CA ALA A 368 -8.50 -5.87 -2.88
C ALA A 368 -9.39 -6.80 -3.72
N VAL A 369 -9.43 -8.10 -3.38
CA VAL A 369 -10.31 -9.08 -4.03
C VAL A 369 -11.78 -8.65 -3.92
N VAL A 370 -12.24 -8.33 -2.70
CA VAL A 370 -13.64 -7.98 -2.44
C VAL A 370 -14.04 -6.65 -3.09
N GLY A 371 -13.15 -5.65 -3.10
CA GLY A 371 -13.37 -4.33 -3.68
C GLY A 371 -13.48 -4.38 -5.20
N ALA A 372 -12.52 -5.02 -5.88
CA ALA A 372 -12.56 -5.20 -7.33
C ALA A 372 -13.73 -6.11 -7.77
N TYR A 373 -14.03 -7.18 -7.01
CA TYR A 373 -15.25 -7.97 -7.20
C TYR A 373 -16.51 -7.10 -7.08
N ALA A 374 -16.62 -6.28 -6.04
CA ALA A 374 -17.77 -5.41 -5.80
C ALA A 374 -17.97 -4.40 -6.94
N LEU A 375 -16.89 -3.77 -7.41
CA LEU A 375 -16.91 -2.86 -8.54
C LEU A 375 -17.43 -3.56 -9.78
N VAL A 376 -16.81 -4.67 -10.19
CA VAL A 376 -17.13 -5.33 -11.46
C VAL A 376 -18.51 -5.99 -11.46
N ARG A 377 -19.02 -6.45 -10.30
CA ARG A 377 -20.44 -6.83 -10.14
C ARG A 377 -21.38 -5.62 -10.29
N GLN A 378 -21.03 -4.45 -9.75
CA GLN A 378 -21.83 -3.23 -9.89
C GLN A 378 -21.79 -2.66 -11.32
N LEU A 379 -20.64 -2.73 -12.00
CA LEU A 379 -20.52 -2.39 -13.44
C LEU A 379 -21.42 -3.29 -14.29
N GLY A 380 -21.59 -4.56 -13.90
CA GLY A 380 -22.67 -5.43 -14.40
C GLY A 380 -22.23 -6.78 -14.93
N SER A 381 -21.02 -7.26 -14.60
CA SER A 381 -20.60 -8.62 -14.92
C SER A 381 -21.20 -9.66 -13.96
N GLY A 382 -21.14 -10.94 -14.35
CA GLY A 382 -21.52 -12.07 -13.52
C GLY A 382 -20.52 -12.36 -12.40
N ARG A 383 -20.84 -13.33 -11.54
CA ARG A 383 -19.98 -13.75 -10.41
C ARG A 383 -18.57 -14.10 -10.85
N ILE A 384 -18.44 -14.96 -11.86
CA ILE A 384 -17.15 -15.48 -12.33
C ILE A 384 -16.29 -14.36 -12.95
N GLY A 385 -16.86 -13.53 -13.83
CA GLY A 385 -16.12 -12.42 -14.43
C GLY A 385 -15.63 -11.41 -13.39
N ALA A 386 -16.44 -11.12 -12.36
CA ALA A 386 -16.00 -10.27 -11.26
C ALA A 386 -14.99 -10.96 -10.31
N ALA A 387 -15.04 -12.29 -10.18
CA ALA A 387 -14.02 -13.04 -9.43
C ALA A 387 -12.67 -13.02 -10.16
N VAL A 388 -12.67 -13.20 -11.48
CA VAL A 388 -11.46 -13.05 -12.32
C VAL A 388 -10.86 -11.66 -12.17
N ALA A 389 -11.69 -10.61 -12.20
CA ALA A 389 -11.23 -9.24 -11.96
C ALA A 389 -10.77 -8.99 -10.52
N GLY A 390 -11.36 -9.66 -9.52
CA GLY A 390 -10.97 -9.56 -8.12
C GLY A 390 -9.61 -10.20 -7.85
N VAL A 391 -9.41 -11.43 -8.33
CA VAL A 391 -8.15 -12.18 -8.20
C VAL A 391 -7.05 -11.54 -9.03
N GLY A 392 -7.31 -11.21 -10.30
CA GLY A 392 -6.35 -10.55 -11.18
C GLY A 392 -6.01 -9.11 -10.79
N PHE A 393 -6.79 -8.47 -9.91
CA PHE A 393 -6.44 -7.17 -9.33
C PHE A 393 -5.61 -7.30 -8.05
N ALA A 394 -5.87 -8.32 -7.22
CA ALA A 394 -5.21 -8.51 -5.93
C ALA A 394 -3.91 -9.31 -5.99
N TYR A 395 -3.72 -10.16 -7.01
CA TYR A 395 -2.58 -11.06 -7.17
C TYR A 395 -1.97 -10.98 -8.58
N ALA A 396 -2.01 -9.80 -9.21
CA ALA A 396 -1.25 -9.55 -10.43
C ALA A 396 0.26 -9.73 -10.14
N PRO A 397 1.05 -10.39 -11.00
CA PRO A 397 2.45 -10.70 -10.71
C PRO A 397 3.29 -9.49 -10.27
N TRP A 398 3.09 -8.31 -10.86
CA TRP A 398 3.81 -7.08 -10.46
C TRP A 398 3.59 -6.63 -9.00
N LEU A 399 2.48 -7.02 -8.35
CA LEU A 399 2.27 -6.72 -6.93
C LEU A 399 3.18 -7.55 -6.01
N LEU A 400 3.81 -8.62 -6.52
CA LEU A 400 4.67 -9.49 -5.73
C LEU A 400 6.00 -8.82 -5.34
N SER A 401 6.57 -7.95 -6.19
CA SER A 401 7.71 -7.11 -5.77
C SER A 401 7.31 -5.94 -4.88
N GLN A 402 6.00 -5.71 -4.68
CA GLN A 402 5.46 -4.73 -3.75
C GLN A 402 5.04 -5.38 -2.42
N ALA A 403 5.41 -6.64 -2.15
CA ALA A 403 4.99 -7.37 -0.95
C ALA A 403 5.42 -6.73 0.39
N GLY A 404 6.56 -6.02 0.44
CA GLY A 404 6.94 -5.23 1.62
C GLY A 404 6.15 -3.91 1.75
N HIS A 405 5.51 -3.47 0.68
CA HIS A 405 4.87 -2.15 0.54
C HIS A 405 3.38 -2.20 0.88
N LEU A 406 3.04 -2.40 2.16
CA LEU A 406 1.65 -2.39 2.66
C LEU A 406 0.85 -1.16 2.18
N HIS A 407 1.46 0.02 2.09
CA HIS A 407 0.81 1.23 1.54
C HIS A 407 0.38 1.12 0.06
N VAL A 408 1.06 0.29 -0.75
CA VAL A 408 0.70 0.00 -2.15
C VAL A 408 -0.32 -1.13 -2.26
N ILE A 409 -0.18 -2.17 -1.42
CA ILE A 409 -1.10 -3.33 -1.35
C ILE A 409 -2.47 -2.92 -0.81
N SER A 410 -2.53 -1.91 0.05
CA SER A 410 -3.76 -1.41 0.69
C SER A 410 -4.60 -0.54 -0.25
N ASN A 411 -4.75 -1.00 -1.49
CA ASN A 411 -5.45 -0.34 -2.60
C ASN A 411 -6.93 -0.77 -2.74
N GLY A 412 -7.39 -1.79 -2.01
CA GLY A 412 -8.72 -2.36 -2.17
C GLY A 412 -9.89 -1.42 -1.83
N GLY A 413 -9.64 -0.33 -1.10
CA GLY A 413 -10.59 0.76 -0.89
C GLY A 413 -10.88 1.54 -2.17
N ILE A 414 -9.95 1.62 -3.14
CA ILE A 414 -10.12 2.30 -4.43
C ILE A 414 -11.31 1.70 -5.21
N PRO A 415 -11.31 0.41 -5.61
CA PRO A 415 -12.43 -0.16 -6.34
C PRO A 415 -13.68 -0.28 -5.45
N LEU A 416 -13.55 -0.48 -4.13
CA LEU A 416 -14.71 -0.54 -3.23
C LEU A 416 -15.44 0.81 -3.16
N ALA A 417 -14.73 1.93 -3.01
CA ALA A 417 -15.30 3.27 -3.05
C ALA A 417 -16.01 3.54 -4.39
N LEU A 418 -15.36 3.23 -5.50
CA LEU A 418 -15.95 3.34 -6.85
C LEU A 418 -17.22 2.46 -6.99
N ALA A 419 -17.21 1.25 -6.44
CA ALA A 419 -18.37 0.36 -6.42
C ALA A 419 -19.54 0.96 -5.62
N MET A 420 -19.25 1.53 -4.45
CA MET A 420 -20.23 2.11 -3.54
C MET A 420 -20.81 3.42 -4.08
N LEU A 421 -19.98 4.28 -4.67
CA LEU A 421 -20.40 5.49 -5.38
C LEU A 421 -21.29 5.15 -6.58
N ALA A 422 -20.87 4.23 -7.46
CA ALA A 422 -21.66 3.77 -8.60
C ALA A 422 -22.99 3.15 -8.16
N ARG A 423 -22.96 2.34 -7.10
CA ARG A 423 -24.16 1.72 -6.48
C ARG A 423 -25.11 2.74 -5.90
N GLY A 424 -24.59 3.74 -5.19
CA GLY A 424 -25.38 4.85 -4.65
C GLY A 424 -26.10 5.61 -5.75
N HIS A 425 -25.37 5.94 -6.82
CA HIS A 425 -25.88 6.56 -8.03
C HIS A 425 -26.78 5.64 -8.88
N GLY A 426 -26.98 4.36 -8.52
CA GLY A 426 -27.75 3.42 -9.35
C GLY A 426 -27.13 3.16 -10.73
N TRP A 427 -25.85 3.48 -10.93
CA TRP A 427 -25.16 3.39 -12.21
C TRP A 427 -24.47 2.02 -12.40
N SER A 428 -24.38 1.58 -13.65
CA SER A 428 -23.75 0.34 -14.08
C SER A 428 -23.28 0.52 -15.53
N LEU A 429 -22.06 0.09 -15.85
CA LEU A 429 -21.54 0.13 -17.22
C LEU A 429 -22.49 -0.59 -18.20
N ARG A 430 -22.87 -1.84 -17.90
CA ARG A 430 -23.75 -2.63 -18.79
C ARG A 430 -25.18 -2.09 -18.92
N HIS A 431 -25.72 -1.48 -17.86
CA HIS A 431 -27.17 -1.16 -17.78
C HIS A 431 -27.48 0.35 -17.75
N GLY A 432 -26.47 1.21 -17.78
CA GLY A 432 -26.63 2.66 -17.64
C GLY A 432 -27.10 3.09 -16.24
N TYR A 433 -27.82 4.21 -16.21
CA TYR A 433 -28.38 4.80 -14.99
C TYR A 433 -29.75 4.20 -14.67
N ARG A 434 -29.91 3.68 -13.46
CA ARG A 434 -31.14 3.07 -12.95
C ARG A 434 -31.65 3.79 -11.70
N PRO A 435 -32.54 4.79 -11.85
CA PRO A 435 -32.97 5.65 -10.73
C PRO A 435 -33.70 4.88 -9.63
N GLU A 436 -34.33 3.75 -9.95
CA GLU A 436 -35.03 2.87 -9.00
C GLU A 436 -34.07 2.12 -8.06
N ARG A 437 -32.77 2.06 -8.39
CA ARG A 437 -31.71 1.45 -7.58
C ARG A 437 -30.91 2.46 -6.75
N ARG A 438 -31.14 3.75 -6.97
CA ARG A 438 -30.40 4.87 -6.34
C ARG A 438 -30.58 4.87 -4.81
N ARG A 439 -29.48 4.93 -4.06
CA ARG A 439 -29.47 4.93 -2.57
C ARG A 439 -28.38 5.85 -2.04
N SER A 440 -28.74 7.02 -1.51
CA SER A 440 -27.78 8.03 -1.03
C SER A 440 -26.81 7.53 0.04
N GLY A 441 -27.25 6.64 0.94
CA GLY A 441 -26.36 6.03 1.94
C GLY A 441 -25.18 5.24 1.35
N TRP A 442 -25.32 4.67 0.15
CA TRP A 442 -24.20 4.01 -0.54
C TRP A 442 -23.24 5.01 -1.20
N ALA A 443 -23.73 6.17 -1.65
CA ALA A 443 -22.86 7.24 -2.15
C ALA A 443 -22.07 7.86 -1.00
N PHE A 444 -22.73 8.25 0.09
CA PHE A 444 -22.07 8.79 1.29
C PHE A 444 -21.03 7.80 1.86
N ALA A 445 -21.39 6.53 2.03
CA ALA A 445 -20.44 5.53 2.49
C ALA A 445 -19.30 5.26 1.48
N GLY A 446 -19.54 5.42 0.18
CA GLY A 446 -18.49 5.37 -0.84
C GLY A 446 -17.48 6.51 -0.72
N TRP A 447 -17.95 7.73 -0.41
CA TRP A 447 -17.08 8.86 -0.08
C TRP A 447 -16.30 8.65 1.23
N LEU A 448 -16.91 8.03 2.26
CA LEU A 448 -16.19 7.69 3.49
C LEU A 448 -15.10 6.63 3.26
N VAL A 449 -15.37 5.60 2.46
CA VAL A 449 -14.34 4.62 2.06
C VAL A 449 -13.26 5.29 1.20
N ALA A 450 -13.60 6.27 0.36
CA ALA A 450 -12.61 7.05 -0.38
C ALA A 450 -11.72 7.89 0.56
N ALA A 451 -12.29 8.52 1.58
CA ALA A 451 -11.55 9.31 2.57
C ALA A 451 -10.61 8.45 3.42
N TRP A 452 -11.08 7.26 3.82
CA TRP A 452 -10.27 6.25 4.49
C TRP A 452 -9.13 5.72 3.60
N GLN A 453 -9.40 5.44 2.32
CA GLN A 453 -8.38 5.01 1.35
C GLN A 453 -7.31 6.10 1.13
N LEU A 454 -7.71 7.38 1.16
CA LEU A 454 -6.79 8.52 1.06
C LEU A 454 -5.94 8.69 2.34
N SER A 455 -6.48 8.37 3.52
CA SER A 455 -5.74 8.42 4.78
C SER A 455 -4.76 7.27 5.01
N LEU A 456 -4.62 6.34 4.07
CA LEU A 456 -3.54 5.34 4.09
C LEU A 456 -2.23 5.88 3.52
N GLY A 457 -2.28 6.86 2.62
CA GLY A 457 -1.09 7.45 1.99
C GLY A 457 -1.40 8.16 0.68
N PHE A 458 -0.60 9.17 0.35
CA PHE A 458 -0.67 9.86 -0.94
C PHE A 458 0.00 9.07 -2.07
N GLY A 459 0.95 8.18 -1.77
CA GLY A 459 1.67 7.38 -2.79
C GLY A 459 0.79 6.56 -3.74
N ILE A 460 -0.44 6.22 -3.32
CA ILE A 460 -1.53 5.79 -4.23
C ILE A 460 -2.80 6.65 -4.09
N GLY A 461 -3.03 7.27 -2.92
CA GLY A 461 -4.23 8.05 -2.63
C GLY A 461 -4.34 9.36 -3.42
N LEU A 462 -3.21 10.01 -3.75
CA LEU A 462 -3.21 11.27 -4.51
C LEU A 462 -3.80 11.04 -5.92
N VAL A 463 -3.28 10.03 -6.62
CA VAL A 463 -3.76 9.62 -7.94
C VAL A 463 -5.25 9.27 -7.90
N PHE A 464 -5.68 8.54 -6.86
CA PHE A 464 -7.09 8.20 -6.65
C PHE A 464 -7.98 9.44 -6.45
N ALA A 465 -7.50 10.47 -5.73
CA ALA A 465 -8.20 11.75 -5.61
C ALA A 465 -8.32 12.48 -6.96
N TYR A 466 -7.27 12.49 -7.77
CA TYR A 466 -7.31 13.04 -9.14
C TYR A 466 -8.28 12.26 -10.04
N VAL A 467 -8.32 10.93 -9.97
CA VAL A 467 -9.26 10.10 -10.73
C VAL A 467 -10.71 10.34 -10.29
N LEU A 468 -10.98 10.45 -8.98
CA LEU A 468 -12.31 10.82 -8.48
C LEU A 468 -12.72 12.24 -8.93
N GLY A 469 -11.80 13.20 -8.88
CA GLY A 469 -12.00 14.56 -9.38
C GLY A 469 -12.35 14.59 -10.87
N LEU A 470 -11.60 13.82 -11.69
CA LEU A 470 -11.87 13.68 -13.12
C LEU A 470 -13.23 13.02 -13.39
N ILE A 471 -13.59 11.96 -12.67
CA ILE A 471 -14.92 11.33 -12.77
C ILE A 471 -16.02 12.33 -12.42
N ALA A 472 -15.87 13.09 -11.33
CA ALA A 472 -16.83 14.11 -10.92
C ALA A 472 -16.96 15.23 -11.97
N ALA A 473 -15.85 15.71 -12.52
CA ALA A 473 -15.82 16.73 -13.57
C ALA A 473 -16.50 16.23 -14.87
N VAL A 474 -16.20 15.00 -15.30
CA VAL A 474 -16.82 14.38 -16.49
C VAL A 474 -18.32 14.17 -16.30
N VAL A 475 -18.76 13.77 -15.09
CA VAL A 475 -20.19 13.63 -14.76
C VAL A 475 -20.89 15.00 -14.73
N LEU A 476 -20.26 16.02 -14.13
CA LEU A 476 -20.79 17.39 -14.07
C LEU A 476 -20.91 18.01 -15.47
N LEU A 477 -19.86 17.93 -16.29
CA LEU A 477 -19.86 18.42 -17.67
C LEU A 477 -20.89 17.67 -18.53
N SER A 478 -20.95 16.34 -18.41
CA SER A 478 -21.98 15.52 -19.06
C SER A 478 -23.41 15.92 -18.65
N TRP A 479 -23.61 16.34 -17.40
CA TRP A 479 -24.89 16.85 -16.93
C TRP A 479 -25.19 18.25 -17.47
N LEU A 480 -24.23 19.17 -17.46
CA LEU A 480 -24.37 20.53 -17.99
C LEU A 480 -24.71 20.54 -19.48
N VAL A 481 -23.96 19.78 -20.30
CA VAL A 481 -24.23 19.63 -21.74
C VAL A 481 -25.63 19.07 -21.99
N ARG A 482 -26.04 18.03 -21.24
CA ARG A 482 -27.40 17.47 -21.34
C ARG A 482 -28.47 18.45 -20.85
N ARG A 483 -28.19 19.27 -19.83
CA ARG A 483 -29.09 20.31 -19.30
C ARG A 483 -29.41 21.34 -20.36
N VAL A 484 -28.39 21.83 -21.08
CA VAL A 484 -28.53 22.76 -22.21
C VAL A 484 -29.25 22.10 -23.37
N MET A 485 -28.77 20.94 -23.84
CA MET A 485 -29.25 20.32 -25.09
C MET A 485 -30.65 19.68 -25.00
N ARG A 486 -31.09 19.19 -23.84
CA ARG A 486 -32.28 18.29 -23.75
C ARG A 486 -33.24 18.55 -22.58
N ARG A 487 -33.05 19.62 -21.79
CA ARG A 487 -33.86 19.95 -20.59
C ARG A 487 -34.33 18.73 -19.75
N PRO A 488 -33.45 17.77 -19.38
CA PRO A 488 -33.82 16.61 -18.59
C PRO A 488 -34.40 16.99 -17.23
N ARG A 489 -35.40 16.23 -16.76
CA ARG A 489 -35.83 16.25 -15.36
C ARG A 489 -34.64 15.99 -14.43
N GLN A 490 -34.62 16.61 -13.25
CA GLN A 490 -33.49 16.52 -12.31
C GLN A 490 -33.10 15.05 -12.05
N PRO A 491 -31.86 14.62 -12.40
CA PRO A 491 -31.49 13.21 -12.31
C PRO A 491 -31.35 12.75 -10.86
N PHE A 492 -30.87 13.63 -9.97
CA PHE A 492 -30.59 13.35 -8.57
C PHE A 492 -31.58 14.09 -7.68
N GLY A 493 -32.17 13.39 -6.71
CA GLY A 493 -33.01 14.02 -5.69
C GLY A 493 -32.15 14.63 -4.59
N PHE A 494 -32.70 15.59 -3.84
CA PHE A 494 -31.98 16.38 -2.82
C PHE A 494 -31.14 15.53 -1.83
N ARG A 495 -31.69 14.40 -1.35
CA ARG A 495 -30.95 13.47 -0.44
C ARG A 495 -29.71 12.82 -1.06
N MET A 496 -29.57 12.79 -2.39
CA MET A 496 -28.34 12.36 -3.06
C MET A 496 -27.35 13.51 -3.15
N LEU A 497 -27.78 14.69 -3.64
CA LEU A 497 -26.94 15.89 -3.69
C LEU A 497 -26.34 16.24 -2.32
N LEU A 498 -27.12 16.07 -1.25
CA LEU A 498 -26.66 16.26 0.13
C LEU A 498 -25.62 15.21 0.58
N ALA A 499 -25.76 13.96 0.12
CA ALA A 499 -24.83 12.88 0.41
C ALA A 499 -23.50 13.01 -0.35
N ASP A 500 -23.55 13.46 -1.61
CA ASP A 500 -22.35 13.75 -2.41
C ASP A 500 -21.67 15.05 -1.98
N PHE A 501 -22.44 16.07 -1.57
CA PHE A 501 -21.88 17.30 -1.01
C PHE A 501 -21.12 17.03 0.30
N TRP A 502 -21.76 16.42 1.30
CA TRP A 502 -21.07 16.15 2.57
C TRP A 502 -20.02 15.05 2.45
N GLY A 503 -20.25 14.02 1.63
CA GLY A 503 -19.26 12.99 1.35
C GLY A 503 -18.01 13.55 0.65
N GLY A 504 -18.21 14.30 -0.42
CA GLY A 504 -17.13 14.98 -1.15
C GLY A 504 -16.42 16.05 -0.31
N ALA A 505 -17.15 16.77 0.55
CA ALA A 505 -16.55 17.72 1.50
C ALA A 505 -15.70 17.03 2.57
N ILE A 506 -16.14 15.90 3.12
CA ILE A 506 -15.35 15.09 4.06
C ILE A 506 -14.10 14.52 3.35
N PHE A 507 -14.24 14.04 2.13
CA PHE A 507 -13.11 13.57 1.31
C PHE A 507 -12.07 14.67 1.05
N ALA A 508 -12.53 15.83 0.57
CA ALA A 508 -11.66 16.98 0.29
C ALA A 508 -11.01 17.56 1.56
N ALA A 509 -11.75 17.65 2.66
CA ALA A 509 -11.21 18.08 3.96
C ALA A 509 -10.17 17.08 4.49
N THR A 510 -10.42 15.78 4.35
CA THR A 510 -9.44 14.73 4.73
C THR A 510 -8.15 14.89 3.92
N GLY A 511 -8.25 15.03 2.60
CA GLY A 511 -7.09 15.27 1.74
C GLY A 511 -6.33 16.56 2.08
N ALA A 512 -7.04 17.67 2.29
CA ALA A 512 -6.42 18.96 2.63
C ALA A 512 -5.71 18.93 4.00
N LEU A 513 -6.35 18.34 5.02
CA LEU A 513 -5.77 18.21 6.37
C LEU A 513 -4.54 17.30 6.38
N LEU A 514 -4.57 16.22 5.59
CA LEU A 514 -3.41 15.33 5.41
C LEU A 514 -2.27 16.00 4.64
N ALA A 515 -2.57 16.85 3.65
CA ALA A 515 -1.56 17.46 2.78
C ALA A 515 -0.76 18.59 3.45
N ILE A 516 -1.33 19.31 4.42
CA ILE A 516 -0.68 20.44 5.12
C ILE A 516 0.71 20.05 5.70
N PRO A 517 0.88 18.94 6.44
CA PRO A 517 2.18 18.45 6.89
C PRO A 517 3.19 18.23 5.75
N TYR A 518 2.82 17.54 4.67
CA TYR A 518 3.75 17.28 3.55
C TYR A 518 4.19 18.57 2.87
N PHE A 519 3.30 19.57 2.72
CA PHE A 519 3.68 20.88 2.21
C PHE A 519 4.62 21.65 3.15
N LYS A 520 4.57 21.43 4.46
CA LYS A 520 5.58 21.96 5.41
C LYS A 520 6.90 21.23 5.29
N VAL A 521 6.89 19.90 5.25
CA VAL A 521 8.09 19.07 5.03
C VAL A 521 8.80 19.49 3.73
N ALA A 522 8.06 19.73 2.65
CA ALA A 522 8.60 20.23 1.37
C ALA A 522 9.03 21.72 1.36
N GLN A 523 8.88 22.44 2.47
CA GLN A 523 9.41 23.79 2.71
C GLN A 523 10.61 23.75 3.66
N GLU A 524 10.48 23.01 4.77
CA GLU A 524 11.50 22.85 5.82
C GLU A 524 12.67 21.95 5.35
N HIS A 525 12.41 20.99 4.45
CA HIS A 525 13.40 20.09 3.86
C HIS A 525 13.34 20.11 2.31
N PRO A 526 14.10 20.99 1.63
CA PRO A 526 14.11 21.06 0.16
C PRO A 526 14.50 19.74 -0.52
N ASN A 527 15.34 18.92 0.13
CA ASN A 527 15.77 17.61 -0.33
C ASN A 527 14.69 16.50 -0.20
N ALA A 528 13.50 16.82 0.30
CA ALA A 528 12.34 15.92 0.24
C ALA A 528 11.64 15.94 -1.14
N ARG A 529 11.85 16.98 -1.95
CA ARG A 529 11.29 17.11 -3.31
C ARG A 529 12.09 16.27 -4.29
N ARG A 530 11.42 15.70 -5.29
CA ARG A 530 12.05 14.80 -6.28
C ARG A 530 12.56 15.56 -7.49
N THR A 531 13.68 15.12 -8.04
CA THR A 531 14.19 15.59 -9.33
C THR A 531 13.56 14.81 -10.49
N ALA A 532 13.56 15.40 -11.69
CA ALA A 532 13.19 14.69 -12.91
C ALA A 532 14.14 13.51 -13.23
N GLU A 533 15.37 13.56 -12.72
CA GLU A 533 16.37 12.48 -12.82
C GLU A 533 16.02 11.29 -11.92
N GLU A 534 15.68 11.53 -10.64
CA GLU A 534 15.11 10.49 -9.77
C GLU A 534 13.88 9.85 -10.43
N LEU A 535 12.94 10.66 -10.90
CA LEU A 535 11.76 10.19 -11.61
C LEU A 535 12.11 9.33 -12.84
N HIS A 536 13.15 9.67 -13.60
CA HIS A 536 13.58 8.87 -14.76
C HIS A 536 14.19 7.52 -14.37
N ASN A 537 14.96 7.49 -13.28
CA ASN A 537 15.56 6.26 -12.77
C ASN A 537 14.48 5.29 -12.27
N TYR A 538 13.45 5.77 -11.56
CA TYR A 538 12.27 5.00 -11.15
C TYR A 538 11.19 4.85 -12.25
N SER A 539 11.38 5.40 -13.46
CA SER A 539 10.42 5.26 -14.57
C SER A 539 10.62 3.92 -15.28
N PRO A 540 9.58 3.07 -15.41
CA PRO A 540 9.70 1.72 -15.96
C PRO A 540 9.67 1.74 -17.51
N PRO A 541 10.49 0.92 -18.19
CA PRO A 541 10.49 0.82 -19.65
C PRO A 541 9.32 -0.05 -20.17
N PRO A 542 8.99 0.01 -21.47
CA PRO A 542 7.91 -0.81 -22.06
C PRO A 542 8.05 -2.33 -21.84
N GLY A 543 9.28 -2.84 -21.76
CA GLY A 543 9.54 -4.26 -21.45
C GLY A 543 9.02 -4.69 -20.09
N GLY A 544 8.96 -3.78 -19.11
CA GLY A 544 8.46 -4.05 -17.76
C GLY A 544 7.05 -4.65 -17.73
N PHE A 545 6.15 -4.24 -18.63
CA PHE A 545 4.78 -4.76 -18.72
C PHE A 545 4.70 -6.24 -19.14
N LEU A 546 5.80 -6.81 -19.62
CA LEU A 546 5.94 -8.21 -20.03
C LEU A 546 6.88 -9.01 -19.10
N THR A 547 7.59 -8.36 -18.17
CA THR A 547 8.55 -8.99 -17.26
C THR A 547 7.97 -9.13 -15.84
N SER A 548 8.02 -10.34 -15.28
CA SER A 548 7.53 -10.66 -13.94
C SER A 548 8.62 -10.44 -12.87
N PRO A 549 8.29 -10.03 -11.63
CA PRO A 549 9.26 -10.02 -10.53
C PRO A 549 9.77 -11.42 -10.15
N THR A 550 10.85 -11.46 -9.37
CA THR A 550 11.53 -12.67 -8.85
C THR A 550 10.60 -13.54 -8.01
N GLU A 551 9.71 -12.91 -7.26
CA GLU A 551 8.79 -13.50 -6.31
C GLU A 551 7.65 -14.28 -6.98
N SER A 552 7.53 -14.26 -8.33
CA SER A 552 6.51 -14.97 -9.09
C SER A 552 6.88 -16.45 -9.30
N LEU A 553 6.08 -17.37 -8.75
CA LEU A 553 6.34 -18.81 -8.82
C LEU A 553 6.31 -19.36 -10.26
N VAL A 554 5.50 -18.77 -11.14
CA VAL A 554 5.33 -19.23 -12.54
C VAL A 554 6.34 -18.59 -13.49
N TRP A 555 6.76 -17.35 -13.22
CA TRP A 555 7.48 -16.51 -14.18
C TRP A 555 8.81 -15.94 -13.66
N GLY A 556 9.22 -16.23 -12.42
CA GLY A 556 10.44 -15.69 -11.80
C GLY A 556 11.70 -16.08 -12.58
N ASP A 557 12.00 -17.38 -12.60
CA ASP A 557 13.18 -17.95 -13.27
C ASP A 557 13.12 -17.75 -14.79
N LEU A 558 11.94 -17.98 -15.39
CA LEU A 558 11.71 -17.82 -16.84
C LEU A 558 11.98 -16.40 -17.35
N HIS A 559 11.89 -15.38 -16.48
CA HIS A 559 12.15 -13.98 -16.82
C HIS A 559 13.44 -13.41 -16.22
N GLU A 560 14.34 -14.23 -15.66
CA GLU A 560 15.66 -13.80 -15.16
C GLU A 560 16.41 -12.94 -16.20
N ARG A 561 16.74 -13.49 -17.37
CA ARG A 561 17.44 -12.75 -18.44
C ARG A 561 16.69 -11.52 -18.96
N ALA A 562 15.36 -11.50 -18.84
CA ALA A 562 14.51 -10.38 -19.26
C ALA A 562 14.43 -9.27 -18.19
N ARG A 563 14.66 -9.63 -16.92
CA ARG A 563 14.78 -8.76 -15.75
C ARG A 563 16.16 -8.11 -15.70
N ASP A 564 17.21 -8.85 -16.02
CA ASP A 564 18.59 -8.33 -16.06
C ASP A 564 18.77 -7.21 -17.09
N GLY A 565 17.94 -7.20 -18.15
CA GLY A 565 17.86 -6.12 -19.14
C GLY A 565 17.01 -4.91 -18.73
N LEU A 566 16.40 -4.90 -17.53
CA LEU A 566 15.69 -3.76 -16.96
C LEU A 566 16.60 -2.92 -16.07
N PRO A 567 16.25 -1.66 -15.75
CA PRO A 567 16.87 -0.96 -14.63
C PRO A 567 16.61 -1.76 -13.34
N GLY A 568 17.66 -2.05 -12.55
CA GLY A 568 17.64 -2.98 -11.41
C GLY A 568 16.83 -2.57 -10.18
N LEU A 569 15.72 -1.85 -10.37
CA LEU A 569 14.75 -1.46 -9.35
C LEU A 569 13.52 -2.40 -9.41
N PRO A 570 13.08 -3.02 -8.29
CA PRO A 570 11.93 -3.93 -8.25
C PRO A 570 10.59 -3.32 -8.74
N GLU A 571 10.48 -2.00 -8.77
CA GLU A 571 9.31 -1.27 -9.30
C GLU A 571 9.24 -1.24 -10.84
N THR A 572 10.22 -1.81 -11.56
CA THR A 572 10.24 -1.84 -13.04
C THR A 572 9.59 -3.08 -13.66
N THR A 573 9.43 -4.17 -12.91
CA THR A 573 8.71 -5.38 -13.37
C THR A 573 7.21 -5.20 -13.15
N LEU A 574 6.46 -5.08 -14.25
CA LEU A 574 5.06 -4.62 -14.28
C LEU A 574 4.09 -5.62 -14.94
N LEU A 575 4.44 -6.90 -15.09
CA LEU A 575 3.56 -7.91 -15.66
C LEU A 575 2.19 -7.99 -14.92
N PRO A 576 1.04 -7.67 -15.57
CA PRO A 576 -0.29 -7.84 -14.99
C PRO A 576 -0.78 -9.30 -15.01
N GLY A 577 -0.01 -10.18 -15.63
CA GLY A 577 -0.36 -11.56 -15.94
C GLY A 577 -0.78 -11.72 -17.40
N TYR A 578 -0.18 -12.66 -18.12
CA TYR A 578 -0.52 -12.96 -19.51
C TYR A 578 -1.92 -13.54 -19.65
N VAL A 579 -2.41 -14.29 -18.66
CA VAL A 579 -3.78 -14.81 -18.66
C VAL A 579 -4.77 -13.65 -18.53
N LEU A 580 -4.50 -12.70 -17.63
CA LEU A 580 -5.33 -11.50 -17.46
C LEU A 580 -5.30 -10.64 -18.74
N LEU A 581 -4.12 -10.46 -19.34
CA LEU A 581 -3.94 -9.72 -20.59
C LEU A 581 -4.68 -10.38 -21.76
N ALA A 582 -4.55 -11.70 -21.94
CA ALA A 582 -5.24 -12.45 -22.99
C ALA A 582 -6.77 -12.41 -22.83
N LEU A 583 -7.27 -12.54 -21.59
CA LEU A 583 -8.70 -12.39 -21.29
C LEU A 583 -9.20 -10.96 -21.55
N ALA A 584 -8.38 -9.94 -21.28
CA ALA A 584 -8.70 -8.53 -21.56
C ALA A 584 -8.71 -8.24 -23.08
N ILE A 585 -7.73 -8.75 -23.84
CA ILE A 585 -7.69 -8.69 -25.31
C ILE A 585 -8.93 -9.38 -25.90
N ALA A 586 -9.25 -10.60 -25.46
CA ALA A 586 -10.50 -11.26 -25.83
C ALA A 586 -11.72 -10.40 -25.49
N GLY A 587 -11.68 -9.68 -24.35
CA GLY A 587 -12.68 -8.73 -23.89
C GLY A 587 -12.85 -7.46 -24.74
N LEU A 588 -11.93 -7.16 -25.66
CA LEU A 588 -12.09 -6.14 -26.70
C LEU A 588 -12.90 -6.64 -27.90
N PHE A 589 -12.92 -7.94 -28.18
CA PHE A 589 -13.63 -8.53 -29.32
C PHE A 589 -14.96 -9.18 -28.92
N PHE A 590 -14.92 -10.10 -27.95
CA PHE A 590 -16.06 -10.87 -27.44
C PHE A 590 -16.35 -10.47 -25.98
N SER A 591 -17.49 -9.81 -25.74
CA SER A 591 -17.71 -9.11 -24.47
C SER A 591 -19.17 -8.80 -24.18
N ILE A 592 -19.55 -8.74 -22.90
CA ILE A 592 -20.82 -8.16 -22.43
C ILE A 592 -20.84 -6.61 -22.50
N TRP A 593 -19.70 -5.97 -22.78
CA TRP A 593 -19.61 -4.52 -22.94
C TRP A 593 -19.85 -4.10 -24.40
N THR A 594 -20.56 -2.99 -24.60
CA THR A 594 -20.80 -2.43 -25.94
C THR A 594 -19.50 -1.93 -26.59
N VAL A 595 -19.46 -1.80 -27.91
CA VAL A 595 -18.25 -1.34 -28.65
C VAL A 595 -17.72 -0.01 -28.09
N ARG A 596 -18.60 0.98 -27.86
CA ARG A 596 -18.22 2.28 -27.28
C ARG A 596 -17.60 2.15 -25.89
N GLN A 597 -18.07 1.20 -25.07
CA GLN A 597 -17.51 0.96 -23.73
C GLN A 597 -16.16 0.27 -23.80
N ARG A 598 -15.97 -0.68 -24.74
CA ARG A 598 -14.68 -1.31 -25.00
C ARG A 598 -13.63 -0.31 -25.49
N LEU A 599 -14.01 0.60 -26.40
CA LEU A 599 -13.12 1.68 -26.85
C LEU A 599 -12.75 2.67 -25.73
N LEU A 600 -13.70 3.02 -24.84
CA LEU A 600 -13.41 3.85 -23.67
C LEU A 600 -12.51 3.13 -22.64
N LEU A 601 -12.71 1.83 -22.43
CA LEU A 601 -11.82 1.01 -21.60
C LEU A 601 -10.43 0.87 -22.23
N LEU A 602 -10.32 0.71 -23.54
CA LEU A 602 -9.03 0.68 -24.25
C LEU A 602 -8.31 2.03 -24.16
N ALA A 603 -9.01 3.16 -24.31
CA ALA A 603 -8.42 4.49 -24.13
C ALA A 603 -7.94 4.71 -22.68
N ALA A 604 -8.70 4.26 -21.67
CA ALA A 604 -8.29 4.30 -20.27
C ALA A 604 -7.09 3.38 -19.98
N LEU A 605 -7.05 2.19 -20.61
CA LEU A 605 -5.95 1.24 -20.50
C LEU A 605 -4.65 1.84 -21.06
N LEU A 606 -4.69 2.36 -22.28
CA LEU A 606 -3.54 2.99 -22.93
C LEU A 606 -3.08 4.23 -22.16
N GLY A 607 -4.00 5.08 -21.70
CA GLY A 607 -3.67 6.26 -20.89
C GLY A 607 -3.00 5.88 -19.55
N SER A 608 -3.53 4.88 -18.84
CA SER A 608 -2.91 4.41 -17.59
C SER A 608 -1.54 3.77 -17.81
N ALA A 609 -1.35 2.95 -18.85
CA ALA A 609 -0.05 2.37 -19.18
C ALA A 609 0.98 3.44 -19.57
N VAL A 610 0.57 4.45 -20.35
CA VAL A 610 1.41 5.60 -20.73
C VAL A 610 1.88 6.39 -19.51
N LEU A 611 1.00 6.69 -18.55
CA LEU A 611 1.39 7.37 -17.32
C LEU A 611 2.26 6.47 -16.42
N THR A 612 2.02 5.16 -16.41
CA THR A 612 2.81 4.19 -15.65
C THR A 612 4.28 4.16 -16.11
N MET A 613 4.56 4.42 -17.40
CA MET A 613 5.93 4.56 -17.95
C MET A 613 6.67 5.85 -17.53
N GLY A 614 6.02 6.76 -16.80
CA GLY A 614 6.65 7.99 -16.31
C GLY A 614 7.31 8.82 -17.42
N SER A 615 8.59 9.12 -17.27
CA SER A 615 9.36 9.87 -18.27
C SER A 615 10.00 9.02 -19.38
N ARG A 616 9.87 7.67 -19.37
CA ARG A 616 10.42 6.82 -20.45
C ARG A 616 9.56 6.83 -21.72
N PHE A 617 8.29 7.20 -21.65
CA PHE A 617 7.43 7.33 -22.83
C PHE A 617 7.53 8.74 -23.43
N PHE A 618 8.20 8.85 -24.58
CA PHE A 618 8.51 10.12 -25.27
C PHE A 618 9.10 11.22 -24.35
N GLY A 619 10.02 10.84 -23.46
CA GLY A 619 10.65 11.77 -22.50
C GLY A 619 9.73 12.27 -21.38
N GLY A 620 8.46 11.84 -21.34
CA GLY A 620 7.46 12.31 -20.36
C GLY A 620 6.85 13.68 -20.66
N THR A 621 7.40 14.45 -21.62
CA THR A 621 7.15 15.89 -21.84
C THR A 621 5.68 16.23 -22.10
N TYR A 622 4.92 15.32 -22.70
CA TYR A 622 3.49 15.50 -23.01
C TYR A 622 2.58 14.52 -22.25
N THR A 623 3.10 13.83 -21.23
CA THR A 623 2.41 12.72 -20.55
C THR A 623 2.49 12.82 -19.03
N TYR A 624 3.65 12.52 -18.43
CA TYR A 624 3.82 12.52 -16.97
C TYR A 624 4.45 13.80 -16.42
N LEU A 625 5.42 14.40 -17.14
CA LEU A 625 6.12 15.61 -16.66
C LEU A 625 5.16 16.80 -16.43
N PRO A 626 4.17 17.10 -17.30
CA PRO A 626 3.20 18.14 -17.01
C PRO A 626 2.39 17.91 -15.73
N LEU A 627 2.20 16.65 -15.31
CA LEU A 627 1.56 16.33 -14.04
C LEU A 627 2.53 16.58 -12.88
N PHE A 628 3.75 16.02 -12.97
CA PHE A 628 4.83 16.16 -12.00
C PHE A 628 5.20 17.61 -11.68
N GLU A 629 5.27 18.46 -12.71
CA GLU A 629 5.71 19.86 -12.60
C GLU A 629 4.59 20.83 -12.20
N HIS A 630 3.33 20.56 -12.54
CA HIS A 630 2.23 21.54 -12.44
C HIS A 630 1.06 21.12 -11.54
N LEU A 631 0.92 19.84 -11.17
CA LEU A 631 -0.17 19.37 -10.30
C LEU A 631 0.31 19.19 -8.85
N PRO A 632 -0.31 19.85 -7.85
CA PRO A 632 0.12 19.79 -6.45
C PRO A 632 0.34 18.37 -5.92
N GLY A 633 1.55 18.10 -5.41
CA GLY A 633 1.93 16.85 -4.77
C GLY A 633 2.42 15.75 -5.72
N TRP A 634 2.32 15.93 -7.05
CA TRP A 634 2.91 14.97 -8.00
C TRP A 634 4.44 15.02 -8.00
N ASP A 635 5.03 16.15 -7.59
CA ASP A 635 6.46 16.33 -7.29
C ASP A 635 6.98 15.45 -6.14
N GLY A 636 6.08 14.84 -5.35
CA GLY A 636 6.41 13.78 -4.39
C GLY A 636 6.38 12.35 -4.96
N LEU A 637 5.75 12.12 -6.13
CA LEU A 637 5.53 10.78 -6.69
C LEU A 637 6.70 10.29 -7.55
N ARG A 638 7.75 9.77 -6.89
CA ARG A 638 8.96 9.26 -7.58
C ARG A 638 8.75 7.97 -8.40
N THR A 639 7.83 7.09 -8.01
CA THR A 639 7.64 5.74 -8.60
C THR A 639 6.37 5.63 -9.46
N PRO A 640 6.40 6.04 -10.74
CA PRO A 640 5.23 5.99 -11.63
C PRO A 640 4.75 4.56 -11.91
N GLY A 641 5.60 3.55 -11.76
CA GLY A 641 5.22 2.12 -11.85
C GLY A 641 4.03 1.74 -10.95
N ARG A 642 3.82 2.42 -9.82
CA ARG A 642 2.66 2.22 -8.93
C ARG A 642 1.31 2.56 -9.57
N LEU A 643 1.29 3.28 -10.70
CA LEU A 643 0.09 3.52 -11.50
C LEU A 643 -0.46 2.25 -12.17
N MET A 644 0.32 1.16 -12.20
CA MET A 644 -0.09 -0.14 -12.74
C MET A 644 -1.34 -0.71 -12.06
N ILE A 645 -1.70 -0.25 -10.85
CA ILE A 645 -3.01 -0.50 -10.21
C ILE A 645 -4.17 -0.16 -11.15
N TRP A 646 -4.11 0.97 -11.84
CA TRP A 646 -5.18 1.44 -12.73
C TRP A 646 -5.23 0.63 -14.02
N THR A 647 -4.08 0.34 -14.62
CA THR A 647 -3.95 -0.53 -15.79
C THR A 647 -4.51 -1.93 -15.48
N THR A 648 -4.11 -2.52 -14.36
CA THR A 648 -4.60 -3.83 -13.88
C THR A 648 -6.11 -3.82 -13.63
N LEU A 649 -6.65 -2.76 -13.01
CA LEU A 649 -8.10 -2.64 -12.77
C LEU A 649 -8.90 -2.58 -14.09
N VAL A 650 -8.41 -1.84 -15.09
CA VAL A 650 -9.06 -1.75 -16.42
C VAL A 650 -8.95 -3.07 -17.19
N LEU A 651 -7.80 -3.75 -17.14
CA LEU A 651 -7.65 -5.13 -17.65
C LEU A 651 -8.67 -6.08 -17.00
N GLY A 652 -8.83 -6.01 -15.67
CA GLY A 652 -9.84 -6.77 -14.92
C GLY A 652 -11.28 -6.50 -15.41
N VAL A 653 -11.64 -5.24 -15.69
CA VAL A 653 -12.96 -4.91 -16.27
C VAL A 653 -13.12 -5.52 -17.68
N LEU A 654 -12.09 -5.45 -18.53
CA LEU A 654 -12.12 -6.04 -19.87
C LEU A 654 -12.23 -7.58 -19.84
N ALA A 655 -11.41 -8.24 -19.02
CA ALA A 655 -11.44 -9.70 -18.80
C ALA A 655 -12.78 -10.18 -18.22
N ALA A 656 -13.37 -9.42 -17.30
CA ALA A 656 -14.73 -9.67 -16.82
C ALA A 656 -15.80 -9.52 -17.91
N GLY A 657 -15.48 -8.87 -19.02
CA GLY A 657 -16.30 -8.74 -20.22
C GLY A 657 -16.36 -10.04 -21.02
N SER A 658 -15.20 -10.62 -21.36
CA SER A 658 -15.08 -11.89 -22.10
C SER A 658 -15.54 -13.09 -21.29
N VAL A 659 -15.09 -13.21 -20.03
CA VAL A 659 -15.54 -14.26 -19.10
C VAL A 659 -17.05 -14.15 -18.82
N GLY A 660 -17.58 -12.91 -18.77
CA GLY A 660 -19.02 -12.66 -18.67
C GLY A 660 -19.80 -13.19 -19.87
N ALA A 661 -19.32 -12.91 -21.09
CA ALA A 661 -19.95 -13.35 -22.33
C ALA A 661 -19.84 -14.88 -22.54
N PHE A 662 -18.69 -15.46 -22.19
CA PHE A 662 -18.47 -16.91 -22.23
C PHE A 662 -19.44 -17.64 -21.31
N ALA A 663 -19.56 -17.19 -20.05
CA ALA A 663 -20.48 -17.77 -19.09
C ALA A 663 -21.97 -17.57 -19.48
N GLU A 664 -22.31 -16.53 -20.24
CA GLU A 664 -23.65 -16.35 -20.81
C GLU A 664 -23.93 -17.32 -21.96
N ARG A 665 -23.01 -17.47 -22.91
CA ARG A 665 -23.12 -18.45 -24.01
C ARG A 665 -23.19 -19.89 -23.50
N ALA A 666 -22.38 -20.24 -22.51
CA ALA A 666 -22.42 -21.53 -21.83
C ALA A 666 -23.78 -21.83 -21.18
N ARG A 667 -24.42 -20.82 -20.56
CA ARG A 667 -25.78 -20.98 -20.01
C ARG A 667 -26.85 -21.11 -21.08
N GLN A 668 -26.71 -20.43 -22.23
CA GLN A 668 -27.64 -20.55 -23.35
C GLN A 668 -27.64 -21.97 -23.92
N ILE A 669 -26.46 -22.55 -24.17
CA ILE A 669 -26.32 -23.93 -24.68
C ILE A 669 -27.00 -24.92 -23.73
N SER A 670 -26.66 -24.90 -22.43
CA SER A 670 -27.28 -25.79 -21.44
C SER A 670 -28.77 -25.52 -21.15
N ALA A 671 -29.32 -24.39 -21.61
CA ALA A 671 -30.75 -24.09 -21.48
C ALA A 671 -31.59 -24.66 -22.63
N VAL A 672 -30.97 -24.97 -23.78
CA VAL A 672 -31.62 -25.71 -24.87
C VAL A 672 -31.79 -27.19 -24.50
N GLU A 673 -30.83 -27.75 -23.77
CA GLU A 673 -30.78 -29.19 -23.48
C GLU A 673 -31.51 -29.64 -22.19
N ARG A 674 -31.71 -28.75 -21.20
CA ARG A 674 -32.11 -29.17 -19.83
C ARG A 674 -33.06 -28.20 -19.13
N VAL A 675 -34.10 -28.76 -18.51
CA VAL A 675 -34.98 -28.07 -17.56
C VAL A 675 -34.81 -28.69 -16.16
N PRO A 676 -34.50 -27.92 -15.10
CA PRO A 676 -34.18 -26.49 -15.11
C PRO A 676 -32.83 -26.21 -15.80
N PRO A 677 -32.66 -25.02 -16.42
CA PRO A 677 -31.46 -24.65 -17.17
C PRO A 677 -30.26 -24.43 -16.23
N ARG A 678 -29.57 -25.52 -15.92
CA ARG A 678 -28.37 -25.56 -15.08
C ARG A 678 -27.23 -26.15 -15.91
N PRO A 679 -26.11 -25.43 -16.12
CA PRO A 679 -24.97 -26.02 -16.81
C PRO A 679 -24.50 -27.28 -16.10
N GLY A 680 -24.12 -28.29 -16.90
CA GLY A 680 -23.58 -29.56 -16.41
C GLY A 680 -22.31 -29.36 -15.58
N PRO A 681 -21.91 -30.34 -14.76
CA PRO A 681 -20.75 -30.21 -13.86
C PRO A 681 -19.47 -29.83 -14.64
N PHE A 682 -19.22 -30.50 -15.77
CA PHE A 682 -18.11 -30.18 -16.67
C PHE A 682 -18.14 -28.73 -17.16
N LEU A 683 -19.28 -28.24 -17.69
CA LEU A 683 -19.36 -26.88 -18.21
C LEU A 683 -19.21 -25.81 -17.09
N ARG A 684 -19.57 -26.14 -15.84
CA ARG A 684 -19.25 -25.26 -14.69
C ARG A 684 -17.74 -25.22 -14.43
N LEU A 685 -17.07 -26.37 -14.43
CA LEU A 685 -15.62 -26.46 -14.28
C LEU A 685 -14.91 -25.61 -15.36
N VAL A 686 -15.31 -25.77 -16.63
CA VAL A 686 -14.79 -24.97 -17.74
C VAL A 686 -15.05 -23.47 -17.56
N THR A 687 -16.20 -23.05 -17.03
CA THR A 687 -16.41 -21.62 -16.70
C THR A 687 -15.55 -21.11 -15.54
N LEU A 688 -14.98 -21.99 -14.70
CA LEU A 688 -14.04 -21.59 -13.64
C LEU A 688 -12.58 -21.61 -14.10
N LEU A 689 -12.24 -22.23 -15.23
CA LEU A 689 -10.87 -22.29 -15.76
C LEU A 689 -10.19 -20.90 -15.89
N PRO A 690 -10.85 -19.82 -16.39
CA PRO A 690 -10.24 -18.49 -16.42
C PRO A 690 -9.90 -17.92 -15.04
N LEU A 691 -10.62 -18.32 -13.99
CA LEU A 691 -10.33 -17.92 -12.61
C LEU A 691 -9.16 -18.72 -12.03
N LEU A 692 -9.09 -20.02 -12.34
CA LEU A 692 -7.98 -20.88 -11.92
C LEU A 692 -6.65 -20.45 -12.57
N LEU A 693 -6.65 -20.15 -13.87
CA LEU A 693 -5.44 -19.75 -14.59
C LEU A 693 -4.88 -18.41 -14.08
N VAL A 694 -5.75 -17.41 -13.84
CA VAL A 694 -5.32 -16.12 -13.24
C VAL A 694 -4.86 -16.31 -11.79
N LEU A 695 -5.40 -17.29 -11.05
CA LEU A 695 -4.94 -17.60 -9.69
C LEU A 695 -3.55 -18.25 -9.69
N VAL A 696 -3.31 -19.22 -10.59
CA VAL A 696 -2.02 -19.91 -10.74
C VAL A 696 -0.92 -18.92 -11.12
N GLU A 697 -1.20 -17.99 -12.04
CA GLU A 697 -0.27 -16.93 -12.45
C GLU A 697 0.10 -15.97 -11.30
N GLY A 698 -0.78 -15.79 -10.31
CA GLY A 698 -0.53 -14.99 -9.11
C GLY A 698 0.16 -15.73 -7.95
N LEU A 699 0.56 -17.00 -8.14
CA LEU A 699 1.31 -17.75 -7.12
C LEU A 699 2.72 -17.16 -6.94
N ASN A 700 3.20 -17.20 -5.70
CA ASN A 700 4.45 -16.56 -5.30
C ASN A 700 5.35 -17.45 -4.44
N VAL A 701 6.62 -17.07 -4.40
CA VAL A 701 7.69 -17.61 -3.56
C VAL A 701 8.28 -16.51 -2.66
N THR A 702 7.46 -15.50 -2.32
CA THR A 702 7.86 -14.34 -1.52
C THR A 702 8.48 -14.80 -0.20
N PRO A 703 9.73 -14.43 0.12
CA PRO A 703 10.39 -14.88 1.35
C PRO A 703 9.80 -14.20 2.60
N HIS A 704 9.96 -14.87 3.76
CA HIS A 704 9.50 -14.38 5.07
C HIS A 704 10.64 -14.43 6.11
N PRO A 705 11.64 -13.54 6.03
CA PRO A 705 12.76 -13.56 6.96
C PRO A 705 12.32 -13.24 8.39
N ILE A 706 13.10 -13.74 9.36
CA ILE A 706 12.90 -13.50 10.78
C ILE A 706 13.37 -12.08 11.11
N VAL A 707 12.51 -11.29 11.76
CA VAL A 707 12.78 -9.92 12.17
C VAL A 707 13.75 -9.92 13.37
N PRO A 708 14.88 -9.18 13.32
CA PRO A 708 15.80 -9.02 14.44
C PRO A 708 15.10 -8.57 15.74
N GLN A 709 15.39 -9.25 16.85
CA GLN A 709 14.80 -8.94 18.15
C GLN A 709 15.27 -7.59 18.70
N GLN A 710 14.42 -6.92 19.50
CA GLN A 710 14.78 -5.67 20.15
C GLN A 710 15.94 -5.86 21.15
N PRO A 711 17.05 -5.11 21.05
CA PRO A 711 18.14 -5.13 22.02
C PRO A 711 17.68 -4.84 23.45
N ALA A 712 18.30 -5.49 24.43
CA ALA A 712 17.93 -5.33 25.85
C ALA A 712 18.06 -3.88 26.33
N ALA A 713 19.12 -3.17 25.92
CA ALA A 713 19.34 -1.75 26.22
C ALA A 713 18.14 -0.86 25.85
N MET A 714 17.57 -1.04 24.65
CA MET A 714 16.43 -0.24 24.19
C MET A 714 15.13 -0.48 24.98
N ARG A 715 15.06 -1.53 25.81
CA ARG A 715 13.89 -1.79 26.68
C ARG A 715 13.93 -0.97 27.97
N VAL A 716 15.12 -0.57 28.41
CA VAL A 716 15.35 0.09 29.71
C VAL A 716 15.79 1.56 29.59
N SER A 717 16.52 1.92 28.52
CA SER A 717 16.98 3.28 28.30
C SER A 717 15.83 4.28 28.13
N ASN A 718 16.04 5.50 28.62
CA ASN A 718 15.15 6.65 28.40
C ASN A 718 15.75 7.56 27.31
N GLY A 719 14.91 8.18 26.48
CA GLY A 719 15.37 9.03 25.39
C GLY A 719 15.96 10.39 25.80
N PRO A 720 16.61 11.11 24.86
CA PRO A 720 16.84 10.70 23.47
C PRO A 720 18.00 9.70 23.29
N ILE A 721 17.85 8.74 22.37
CA ILE A 721 18.81 7.67 22.06
C ILE A 721 19.32 7.78 20.62
N LEU A 722 20.61 7.52 20.40
CA LEU A 722 21.15 7.16 19.08
C LEU A 722 21.55 5.68 19.08
N VAL A 723 21.26 4.96 18.00
CA VAL A 723 21.70 3.58 17.78
C VAL A 723 22.70 3.56 16.61
N LEU A 724 23.80 2.82 16.76
CA LEU A 724 24.88 2.74 15.78
C LEU A 724 25.20 1.27 15.40
N PRO A 725 25.61 0.99 14.15
CA PRO A 725 25.67 1.90 13.02
C PRO A 725 24.27 2.39 12.60
N SER A 726 24.19 3.62 12.08
CA SER A 726 22.95 4.21 11.56
C SER A 726 23.01 4.31 10.04
N ASP A 727 22.00 3.74 9.40
CA ASP A 727 21.80 3.77 7.96
C ASP A 727 20.29 3.70 7.65
N GLN A 728 19.90 4.01 6.40
CA GLN A 728 18.50 4.06 5.97
C GLN A 728 17.69 2.77 6.25
N LYS A 729 18.35 1.60 6.25
CA LYS A 729 17.76 0.27 6.43
C LYS A 729 17.84 -0.21 7.89
N THR A 730 18.98 -0.03 8.57
CA THR A 730 19.08 -0.32 10.02
C THR A 730 18.14 0.56 10.84
N ASP A 731 18.00 1.85 10.51
CA ASP A 731 17.16 2.77 11.28
C ASP A 731 15.67 2.36 11.28
N GLN A 732 15.17 1.72 10.21
CA GLN A 732 13.80 1.17 10.15
C GLN A 732 13.56 0.08 11.21
N HIS A 733 14.61 -0.65 11.62
CA HIS A 733 14.54 -1.61 12.73
C HIS A 733 14.50 -0.88 14.07
N VAL A 734 15.33 0.15 14.23
CA VAL A 734 15.38 0.97 15.46
C VAL A 734 14.02 1.63 15.72
N MET A 735 13.36 2.11 14.67
CA MET A 735 11.97 2.60 14.72
C MET A 735 11.02 1.51 15.22
N LEU A 736 10.99 0.31 14.64
CA LEU A 736 10.17 -0.80 15.14
C LEU A 736 10.49 -1.18 16.60
N TRP A 737 11.77 -1.25 16.97
CA TRP A 737 12.21 -1.54 18.35
C TRP A 737 11.72 -0.48 19.35
N SER A 738 11.61 0.78 18.93
CA SER A 738 11.08 1.86 19.79
C SER A 738 9.61 1.67 20.19
N THR A 739 8.81 0.87 19.47
CA THR A 739 7.37 0.64 19.76
C THR A 739 7.06 0.03 21.14
N SER A 740 8.09 -0.36 21.89
CA SER A 740 8.02 -0.81 23.29
C SER A 740 7.74 0.33 24.28
N ARG A 741 8.27 1.54 24.05
CA ARG A 741 8.08 2.71 24.94
C ARG A 741 7.85 4.03 24.20
N PHE A 742 8.06 4.07 22.88
CA PHE A 742 8.06 5.25 22.01
C PHE A 742 8.95 6.39 22.52
N GLN A 743 10.12 6.04 23.07
CA GLN A 743 11.16 6.98 23.43
C GLN A 743 11.76 7.64 22.18
N ASP A 744 12.20 8.88 22.31
CA ASP A 744 12.83 9.63 21.21
C ASP A 744 14.11 8.95 20.73
N ILE A 745 14.22 8.74 19.42
CA ILE A 745 15.39 8.20 18.74
C ILE A 745 15.86 9.17 17.64
N VAL A 746 17.17 9.36 17.53
CA VAL A 746 17.80 10.17 16.46
C VAL A 746 17.70 9.43 15.11
N ASN A 747 17.76 8.10 15.15
CA ASN A 747 17.62 7.23 13.99
C ASN A 747 16.30 7.47 13.24
N GLY A 748 16.35 7.33 11.91
CA GLY A 748 15.17 7.31 11.06
C GLY A 748 15.47 6.84 9.63
N GLY A 749 14.67 5.89 9.15
CA GLY A 749 14.64 5.46 7.75
C GLY A 749 13.24 5.70 7.18
N SER A 750 13.13 6.62 6.22
CA SER A 750 11.83 7.08 5.70
C SER A 750 11.94 7.45 4.21
N GLY A 751 10.99 8.20 3.64
CA GLY A 751 10.99 8.54 2.21
C GLY A 751 12.23 9.33 1.75
N PHE A 752 12.85 10.07 2.66
CA PHE A 752 14.14 10.75 2.50
C PHE A 752 14.91 10.75 3.84
N THR A 753 16.20 11.08 3.82
CA THR A 753 17.01 11.36 5.02
C THR A 753 17.11 12.89 5.21
N PRO A 754 16.75 13.47 6.38
CA PRO A 754 17.01 14.86 6.68
C PRO A 754 18.50 15.17 6.80
N GLY A 755 18.93 16.36 6.37
CA GLY A 755 20.36 16.73 6.35
C GLY A 755 21.05 16.64 7.72
N ARG A 756 20.34 16.91 8.82
CA ARG A 756 20.86 16.75 10.19
C ARG A 756 21.17 15.28 10.54
N LEU A 757 20.36 14.32 10.10
CA LEU A 757 20.67 12.90 10.33
C LEU A 757 21.85 12.44 9.47
N GLU A 758 22.03 13.03 8.28
CA GLU A 758 23.24 12.82 7.48
C GLU A 758 24.49 13.43 8.14
N GLU A 759 24.37 14.58 8.81
CA GLU A 759 25.42 15.20 9.63
C GLU A 759 25.76 14.34 10.85
N VAL A 760 24.75 13.90 11.63
CA VAL A 760 24.92 12.95 12.74
C VAL A 760 25.71 11.73 12.28
N ARG A 761 25.29 11.07 11.18
CA ARG A 761 25.98 9.87 10.64
C ARG A 761 27.43 10.14 10.24
N LYS A 762 27.77 11.34 9.77
CA LYS A 762 29.15 11.75 9.44
C LYS A 762 29.98 12.00 10.71
N VAL A 763 29.43 12.74 11.67
CA VAL A 763 30.09 13.09 12.94
C VAL A 763 30.34 11.84 13.78
N THR A 764 29.37 10.93 13.89
CA THR A 764 29.48 9.72 14.72
C THR A 764 30.16 8.54 14.03
N ALA A 765 30.74 8.73 12.83
CA ALA A 765 31.36 7.65 12.06
C ALA A 765 32.53 6.98 12.80
N ASN A 766 33.26 7.74 13.62
CA ASN A 766 34.42 7.29 14.40
C ASN A 766 34.16 7.23 15.92
N PHE A 767 32.88 7.27 16.34
CA PHE A 767 32.50 7.27 17.76
C PHE A 767 33.05 6.03 18.51
N PRO A 768 33.46 6.12 19.79
CA PRO A 768 33.48 7.32 20.64
C PRO A 768 34.74 8.19 20.46
N ASP A 769 34.52 9.48 20.23
CA ASP A 769 35.55 10.54 20.26
C ASP A 769 34.96 11.82 20.87
N SER A 770 35.79 12.78 21.28
CA SER A 770 35.31 13.99 21.97
C SER A 770 34.40 14.87 21.11
N ALA A 771 34.65 14.99 19.79
CA ALA A 771 33.85 15.83 18.91
C ALA A 771 32.47 15.22 18.66
N SER A 772 32.39 13.90 18.48
CA SER A 772 31.10 13.22 18.37
C SER A 772 30.32 13.19 19.68
N ILE A 773 30.99 13.05 20.83
CA ILE A 773 30.35 13.12 22.16
C ILE A 773 29.77 14.51 22.41
N ASP A 774 30.53 15.59 22.18
CA ASP A 774 30.07 16.93 22.50
C ASP A 774 28.98 17.44 21.53
N TYR A 775 29.05 17.09 20.24
CA TYR A 775 27.95 17.33 19.29
C TYR A 775 26.67 16.58 19.70
N LEU A 776 26.78 15.32 20.14
CA LEU A 776 25.63 14.56 20.63
C LEU A 776 25.04 15.13 21.93
N ARG A 777 25.88 15.67 22.82
CA ARG A 777 25.45 16.40 24.04
C ARG A 777 24.71 17.69 23.69
N GLU A 778 25.21 18.48 22.74
CA GLU A 778 24.53 19.69 22.25
C GLU A 778 23.17 19.35 21.61
N LEU A 779 23.11 18.26 20.84
CA LEU A 779 21.87 17.71 20.27
C LEU A 779 20.89 17.17 21.35
N GLY A 780 21.34 17.00 22.59
CA GLY A 780 20.54 16.51 23.72
C GLY A 780 20.43 14.98 23.82
N VAL A 781 21.27 14.24 23.11
CA VAL A 781 21.33 12.77 23.16
C VAL A 781 21.96 12.32 24.48
N ARG A 782 21.34 11.35 25.14
CA ARG A 782 21.76 10.86 26.48
C ARG A 782 22.37 9.48 26.47
N THR A 783 22.14 8.72 25.40
CA THR A 783 22.56 7.32 25.31
C THR A 783 22.85 6.95 23.86
N VAL A 784 24.02 6.37 23.63
CA VAL A 784 24.39 5.75 22.36
C VAL A 784 24.40 4.23 22.55
N VAL A 785 23.75 3.48 21.66
CA VAL A 785 23.70 2.02 21.71
C VAL A 785 24.35 1.46 20.45
N VAL A 786 25.50 0.81 20.59
CA VAL A 786 26.22 0.18 19.48
C VAL A 786 25.81 -1.29 19.37
N LEU A 787 25.41 -1.72 18.17
CA LEU A 787 24.97 -3.07 17.83
C LEU A 787 26.18 -3.95 17.47
N LYS A 788 26.55 -4.91 18.33
CA LYS A 788 27.76 -5.73 18.14
C LYS A 788 27.70 -6.61 16.89
N ASP A 789 26.50 -7.06 16.50
CA ASP A 789 26.25 -7.83 15.28
C ASP A 789 26.51 -7.04 14.00
N ARG A 790 26.60 -5.70 14.07
CA ARG A 790 26.67 -4.81 12.88
C ARG A 790 27.90 -3.92 12.78
N VAL A 791 28.82 -3.93 13.75
CA VAL A 791 30.04 -3.12 13.62
C VAL A 791 31.02 -3.66 12.58
N ALA A 792 30.96 -4.94 12.22
CA ALA A 792 31.88 -5.57 11.29
C ALA A 792 31.94 -4.85 9.93
N GLY A 793 33.15 -4.45 9.50
CA GLY A 793 33.36 -3.67 8.28
C GLY A 793 33.06 -2.17 8.38
N THR A 794 32.67 -1.67 9.56
CA THR A 794 32.53 -0.23 9.86
C THR A 794 33.71 0.26 10.71
N PRO A 795 34.00 1.58 10.77
CA PRO A 795 35.06 2.10 11.65
C PRO A 795 34.81 1.78 13.13
N LEU A 796 33.54 1.62 13.53
CA LEU A 796 33.13 1.25 14.88
C LEU A 796 33.73 -0.08 15.35
N GLN A 797 34.13 -0.97 14.42
CA GLN A 797 34.79 -2.24 14.77
C GLN A 797 36.11 -2.04 15.53
N THR A 798 36.83 -0.94 15.30
CA THR A 798 38.10 -0.65 15.99
C THR A 798 37.94 0.28 17.19
N THR A 799 36.84 1.04 17.26
CA THR A 799 36.61 2.03 18.33
C THR A 799 35.73 1.53 19.47
N ILE A 800 34.88 0.52 19.23
CA ILE A 800 33.95 -0.04 20.23
C ILE A 800 34.64 -0.47 21.53
N ASP A 801 35.87 -1.02 21.42
CA ASP A 801 36.63 -1.54 22.55
C ASP A 801 37.64 -0.57 23.18
N LEU A 802 37.65 0.70 22.75
CA LEU A 802 38.54 1.71 23.33
C LEU A 802 38.14 2.09 24.78
N PRO A 803 39.11 2.44 25.65
CA PRO A 803 38.83 3.04 26.96
C PRO A 803 38.13 4.39 26.81
N VAL A 804 37.13 4.67 27.65
CA VAL A 804 36.31 5.90 27.58
C VAL A 804 36.42 6.82 28.80
N ASP A 805 37.18 6.43 29.82
CA ASP A 805 37.29 7.16 31.10
C ASP A 805 37.78 8.60 30.93
N THR A 806 38.66 8.83 29.94
CA THR A 806 39.19 10.14 29.56
C THR A 806 38.21 11.02 28.79
N LEU A 807 37.12 10.44 28.25
CA LEU A 807 36.10 11.15 27.48
C LEU A 807 34.92 11.64 28.36
N GLY A 808 34.93 11.31 29.66
CA GLY A 808 33.89 11.73 30.60
C GLY A 808 32.51 11.13 30.30
N ILE A 809 32.48 9.92 29.74
CA ILE A 809 31.27 9.12 29.49
C ILE A 809 31.41 7.76 30.18
N SER A 810 30.30 7.02 30.33
CA SER A 810 30.35 5.63 30.85
C SER A 810 29.98 4.62 29.76
N ARG A 811 30.70 3.49 29.72
CA ARG A 811 30.44 2.32 28.87
C ARG A 811 29.85 1.19 29.72
N GLU A 812 28.83 0.52 29.21
CA GLU A 812 28.18 -0.63 29.83
C GLU A 812 27.90 -1.70 28.77
N ASP A 813 28.39 -2.92 28.98
CA ASP A 813 28.22 -4.05 28.06
C ASP A 813 26.92 -4.82 28.38
N VAL A 814 25.92 -4.68 27.51
CA VAL A 814 24.54 -5.16 27.71
C VAL A 814 24.17 -6.17 26.62
N GLY A 815 24.63 -7.42 26.80
CA GLY A 815 24.42 -8.52 25.84
C GLY A 815 25.01 -8.19 24.46
N GLU A 816 24.20 -8.31 23.42
CA GLU A 816 24.54 -7.99 22.02
C GLU A 816 24.78 -6.49 21.73
N THR A 817 24.76 -5.64 22.76
CA THR A 817 24.97 -4.19 22.62
C THR A 817 25.99 -3.64 23.59
N VAL A 818 26.69 -2.58 23.17
CA VAL A 818 27.46 -1.70 24.06
C VAL A 818 26.68 -0.41 24.23
N VAL A 819 26.48 0.01 25.47
CA VAL A 819 25.71 1.20 25.84
C VAL A 819 26.66 2.26 26.38
N TYR A 820 26.67 3.43 25.75
CA TYR A 820 27.41 4.59 26.21
C TYR A 820 26.44 5.64 26.74
N ARG A 821 26.70 6.17 27.94
CA ARG A 821 25.89 7.24 28.56
C ARG A 821 26.72 8.53 28.56
N LEU A 822 26.19 9.57 27.93
CA LEU A 822 26.88 10.84 27.64
C LEU A 822 26.72 11.89 28.76
#